data_AF-A2QK71-F1
#
_entry.id   AF-A2QK71-F1
#
_cell.length_a   1.000
_cell.length_b   1.000
_cell.length_c   1.000
_cell.angle_alpha   90.00
_cell.angle_beta   90.00
_cell.angle_gamma   90.00
#
_symmetry.space_group_name_H-M   'P 1'
#
loop_
_entity.id
_entity.type
_entity.pdbx_description
1 polymer ?
#
loop_
_entity_poly.entity_id
_entity_poly.type
_entity_poly.pdbx_seq_one_letter_code
_entity_poly.pdbx_strand_id
1 'polypeptide(L)'
;MYPSQVCKACGWEEYDHDYKSHVKLFFQAGDRGVWSLGSELILKDRGHNLPTDEASNIRLVQEQTSIPVPKIVKTWKEDDHTLTLMESPPGQPLSTVWRRLSSEQRESIAKQTANYVLELRKLHSDRMESLDGGPVSTNFRFGNYQDVRPCGPFASDDELWAELESRLHEAVPERVRKLLRSRMPPSTPYTFTHGDLSYTNIMVKDGCVTGIINWETAAYMPVWWESASSCVTNFYGDDEEWRMLLPDYMPDHTDALQFWREFRYLCLDPGRVGMQFIEQFERKSISPDELFAYTNGHFLVDEQHQLARRYVKFDLDALCNVATAVGVDPSPVLSVEKMEGGFSKALLMNKENGTEVVAKLPCRIAGPAELTTASEVGVLKYFPRVLQWSSNKASSVGAEYIIMEKAAGVPLFRRWGVMTEPQKLQLVQNLTKLEAQLSAIRFPAYGGLYLRDYLQNSDYRCLLLDDNVDPSQSFSVGPSPDRSFDTQCAEQPTPSNKPTDRGPWTTLSGLGIAIAERELSRISGIPPNKSAMFYRGTLEEQSQLLNFTIRLMPMLDSHPLLGQSAQPTLWHTDLHMGNIYVAPEDSTRIVSIIDFQSLAVMPAFLQSRWPEFLKPPDNYTQGFAHPELPDGYDNMDDESKLLARREWSQAKLAKAYEVSTYLENRPAHIARNIPRVIQELFIRSGEVSEMGVIPLRACLIEIFQNWADLGFTGSCPFSFTEEDIETHERQFVEYQAWHEVQHLAQECLDTDTEGWISPELDIEEKRRQNRELLAMFIERMADEKSPEARRMWPFLDDG
;
A
#
# COMPACT_ATOMS: atom_id res chain seq x y z
N MET A 1 6.68 33.25 63.23
CA MET A 1 7.98 33.50 62.58
C MET A 1 8.13 32.37 61.57
N TYR A 2 7.82 32.61 60.31
CA TYR A 2 8.02 31.59 59.26
C TYR A 2 9.53 31.38 59.07
N PRO A 3 10.03 30.16 58.86
CA PRO A 3 11.44 29.94 58.56
C PRO A 3 11.79 30.68 57.27
N SER A 4 12.90 31.43 57.26
CA SER A 4 13.46 32.01 56.03
C SER A 4 13.71 30.86 55.05
N GLN A 5 13.01 30.85 53.90
CA GLN A 5 13.38 29.96 52.81
C GLN A 5 14.60 30.56 52.14
N VAL A 6 15.78 30.10 52.54
CA VAL A 6 17.01 30.31 51.79
C VAL A 6 16.80 29.71 50.40
N CYS A 7 16.99 30.49 49.34
CA CYS A 7 16.97 29.95 47.97
C CYS A 7 18.06 28.89 47.85
N LYS A 8 17.69 27.61 47.72
CA LYS A 8 18.65 26.49 47.63
C LYS A 8 19.64 26.60 46.47
N ALA A 9 19.30 27.39 45.44
CA ALA A 9 20.12 27.57 44.26
C ALA A 9 21.23 28.62 44.47
N CYS A 10 20.97 29.72 45.19
CA CYS A 10 21.95 30.81 45.37
C CYS A 10 22.33 31.13 46.82
N GLY A 11 21.71 30.48 47.81
CA GLY A 11 22.04 30.62 49.23
C GLY A 11 21.52 31.91 49.90
N TRP A 12 20.65 32.69 49.25
CA TRP A 12 20.13 33.95 49.79
C TRP A 12 18.84 33.77 50.59
N GLU A 13 18.76 34.40 51.76
CA GLU A 13 17.55 34.54 52.56
C GLU A 13 16.67 35.65 51.95
N GLU A 14 15.40 35.37 51.65
CA GLU A 14 14.46 36.39 51.18
C GLU A 14 14.34 37.52 52.21
N TYR A 15 14.73 38.74 51.83
CA TYR A 15 13.89 39.95 51.81
C TYR A 15 14.73 41.09 51.20
N ASP A 16 14.15 41.72 50.17
CA ASP A 16 14.63 42.91 49.45
C ASP A 16 15.69 42.67 48.36
N HIS A 17 15.63 43.49 47.29
CA HIS A 17 16.69 43.88 46.34
C HIS A 17 16.38 43.83 44.82
N ASP A 18 16.66 44.97 44.18
CA ASP A 18 16.71 45.26 42.74
C ASP A 18 17.77 44.47 41.92
N TYR A 19 18.45 43.50 42.53
CA TYR A 19 19.55 42.77 41.89
C TYR A 19 19.01 41.66 40.97
N LYS A 20 19.18 41.84 39.66
CA LYS A 20 18.86 40.81 38.65
C LYS A 20 20.10 39.96 38.37
N SER A 21 20.13 38.74 38.92
CA SER A 21 21.21 37.79 38.65
C SER A 21 21.28 37.41 37.17
N HIS A 22 22.49 37.48 36.61
CA HIS A 22 22.83 36.91 35.30
C HIS A 22 23.28 35.45 35.40
N VAL A 23 23.41 34.91 36.62
CA VAL A 23 23.64 33.48 36.88
C VAL A 23 22.30 32.82 37.14
N LYS A 24 21.87 31.93 36.25
CA LYS A 24 20.54 31.30 36.32
C LYS A 24 20.63 29.80 36.04
N LEU A 25 20.13 29.00 36.98
CA LEU A 25 19.83 27.59 36.78
C LEU A 25 18.64 27.51 35.82
N PHE A 26 18.82 26.87 34.66
CA PHE A 26 17.74 26.72 33.68
C PHE A 26 17.37 25.25 33.42
N PHE A 27 18.18 24.30 33.94
CA PHE A 27 17.87 22.88 33.88
C PHE A 27 18.38 22.18 35.14
N GLN A 28 17.57 21.31 35.73
CA GLN A 28 17.91 20.47 36.86
C GLN A 28 17.26 19.09 36.71
N ALA A 29 18.04 18.02 36.94
CA ALA A 29 17.53 16.65 36.93
C ALA A 29 18.36 15.73 37.85
N GLY A 30 17.81 15.31 38.99
CA GLY A 30 18.55 14.53 40.00
C GLY A 30 19.67 15.37 40.64
N ASP A 31 20.90 14.85 40.64
CA ASP A 31 22.14 15.49 41.10
C ASP A 31 22.85 16.30 39.99
N ARG A 32 22.08 16.77 39.01
CA ARG A 32 22.59 17.53 37.85
C ARG A 32 21.99 18.93 37.81
N GLY A 33 22.83 19.93 37.56
CA GLY A 33 22.43 21.31 37.35
C GLY A 33 23.12 21.93 36.14
N VAL A 34 22.37 22.70 35.34
CA VAL A 34 22.94 23.48 34.24
C VAL A 34 22.61 24.96 34.44
N TRP A 35 23.66 25.75 34.53
CA TRP A 35 23.62 27.17 34.82
C TRP A 35 24.06 27.97 33.61
N SER A 36 23.30 28.99 33.28
CA SER A 36 23.76 30.09 32.44
C SER A 36 24.56 31.06 33.29
N LEU A 37 25.75 31.46 32.85
CA LEU A 37 26.60 32.48 33.45
C LEU A 37 26.66 33.66 32.46
N GLY A 38 25.69 34.57 32.56
CA GLY A 38 25.46 35.58 31.53
C GLY A 38 24.90 34.97 30.25
N SER A 39 25.19 35.59 29.11
CA SER A 39 24.76 35.12 27.78
C SER A 39 25.80 34.26 27.06
N GLU A 40 27.01 34.11 27.61
CA GLU A 40 28.16 33.55 26.89
C GLU A 40 28.63 32.21 27.44
N LEU A 41 28.41 31.92 28.72
CA LEU A 41 28.98 30.75 29.38
C LEU A 41 27.89 29.85 29.98
N ILE A 42 28.13 28.55 29.91
CA ILE A 42 27.32 27.51 30.52
C ILE A 42 28.19 26.73 31.49
N LEU A 43 27.71 26.54 32.71
CA LEU A 43 28.30 25.66 33.72
C LEU A 43 27.40 24.45 33.90
N LYS A 44 27.92 23.27 33.55
CA LYS A 44 27.30 21.98 33.88
C LYS A 44 27.93 21.44 35.16
N ASP A 45 27.08 21.13 36.13
CA ASP A 45 27.42 20.49 37.40
C ASP A 45 26.78 19.11 37.45
N ARG A 46 27.59 18.06 37.65
CA ARG A 46 27.19 16.66 37.56
C ARG A 46 27.74 15.87 38.75
N GLY A 47 26.85 15.31 39.56
CA GLY A 47 27.22 14.41 40.66
C GLY A 47 27.77 13.05 40.23
N HIS A 48 28.23 12.26 41.20
CA HIS A 48 28.94 10.99 40.97
C HIS A 48 28.08 9.87 40.38
N ASN A 49 26.75 9.95 40.46
CA ASN A 49 25.86 8.87 40.03
C ASN A 49 25.81 8.71 38.50
N LEU A 50 26.25 9.73 37.76
CA LEU A 50 26.22 9.78 36.30
C LEU A 50 27.53 10.38 35.76
N PRO A 51 28.63 9.60 35.75
CA PRO A 51 29.89 10.04 35.14
C PRO A 51 29.67 10.45 33.67
N THR A 52 30.45 11.41 33.19
CA THR A 52 30.31 11.96 31.83
C THR A 52 31.65 12.12 31.15
N ASP A 53 31.70 11.72 29.88
CA ASP A 53 32.86 11.92 28.99
C ASP A 53 32.67 13.11 28.03
N GLU A 54 31.65 13.95 28.25
CA GLU A 54 31.27 15.01 27.33
C GLU A 54 32.44 15.93 26.94
N ALA A 55 33.27 16.34 27.91
CA ALA A 55 34.41 17.22 27.62
C ALA A 55 35.46 16.53 26.74
N SER A 56 35.66 15.22 26.88
CA SER A 56 36.59 14.44 26.05
C SER A 56 36.00 14.21 24.66
N ASN A 57 34.71 13.87 24.58
CA ASN A 57 33.98 13.70 23.32
C ASN A 57 33.98 14.99 22.49
N ILE A 58 33.69 16.13 23.12
CA ILE A 58 33.74 17.45 22.48
C ILE A 58 35.13 17.75 21.93
N ARG A 59 36.20 17.46 22.68
CA ARG A 59 37.58 17.68 22.21
C ARG A 59 37.90 16.82 20.99
N LEU A 60 37.55 15.53 21.00
CA LEU A 60 37.73 14.67 19.84
C LEU A 60 37.02 15.24 18.61
N VAL A 61 35.74 15.59 18.75
CA VAL A 61 34.93 16.13 17.64
C VAL A 61 35.53 17.43 17.12
N GLN A 62 35.95 18.32 18.02
CA GLN A 62 36.58 19.59 17.67
C GLN A 62 37.91 19.42 16.94
N GLU A 63 38.70 18.38 17.27
CA GLU A 63 39.99 18.11 16.65
C GLU A 63 39.88 17.39 15.31
N GLN A 64 38.89 16.52 15.14
CA GLN A 64 38.81 15.59 14.00
C GLN A 64 37.72 15.93 12.97
N THR A 65 36.85 16.90 13.25
CA THR A 65 35.72 17.24 12.37
C THR A 65 35.53 18.75 12.24
N SER A 66 34.70 19.16 11.29
CA SER A 66 34.25 20.54 11.12
C SER A 66 33.03 20.90 11.97
N ILE A 67 32.54 19.96 12.77
CA ILE A 67 31.28 20.09 13.51
C ILE A 67 31.41 21.21 14.54
N PRO A 68 30.52 22.20 14.52
CA PRO A 68 30.52 23.24 15.54
C PRO A 68 30.10 22.63 16.87
N VAL A 69 30.99 22.65 17.87
CA VAL A 69 30.72 22.15 19.23
C VAL A 69 31.04 23.23 20.26
N PRO A 70 30.43 23.19 21.46
CA PRO A 70 30.76 24.12 22.54
C PRO A 70 32.25 24.08 22.89
N LYS A 71 32.89 25.24 23.01
CA LYS A 71 34.29 25.31 23.41
C LYS A 71 34.41 25.11 24.92
N ILE A 72 35.14 24.08 25.33
CA ILE A 72 35.42 23.82 26.75
C ILE A 72 36.40 24.88 27.28
N VAL A 73 35.97 25.65 28.27
CA VAL A 73 36.81 26.63 28.98
C VAL A 73 37.62 25.91 30.06
N LYS A 74 36.93 25.10 30.89
CA LYS A 74 37.57 24.34 31.97
C LYS A 74 36.70 23.17 32.42
N THR A 75 37.33 22.06 32.75
CA THR A 75 36.70 20.95 33.47
C THR A 75 37.50 20.68 34.73
N TRP A 76 36.84 20.46 35.86
CA TRP A 76 37.49 20.09 37.11
C TRP A 76 36.54 19.24 37.97
N LYS A 77 37.10 18.57 38.97
CA LYS A 77 36.34 17.87 39.99
C LYS A 77 36.33 18.70 41.27
N GLU A 78 35.17 18.84 41.87
CA GLU A 78 34.96 19.45 43.18
C GLU A 78 34.14 18.44 43.98
N ASP A 79 34.66 17.99 45.12
CA ASP A 79 34.11 16.85 45.87
C ASP A 79 33.84 15.63 44.96
N ASP A 80 32.61 15.13 44.94
CA ASP A 80 32.13 14.02 44.11
C ASP A 80 31.45 14.49 42.81
N HIS A 81 31.57 15.78 42.48
CA HIS A 81 30.98 16.39 41.29
C HIS A 81 32.03 16.69 40.21
N THR A 82 31.62 16.56 38.95
CA THR A 82 32.38 17.02 37.78
C THR A 82 31.74 18.28 37.23
N LEU A 83 32.49 19.39 37.27
CA LEU A 83 32.05 20.67 36.74
C LEU A 83 32.71 20.94 35.39
N THR A 84 31.90 21.31 34.41
CA THR A 84 32.36 21.70 33.07
C THR A 84 31.83 23.08 32.72
N LEU A 85 32.75 24.03 32.56
CA LEU A 85 32.50 25.38 32.06
C LEU A 85 32.79 25.42 30.55
N MET A 86 31.82 25.86 29.76
CA MET A 86 31.89 25.91 28.30
C MET A 86 31.25 27.19 27.74
N GLU A 87 31.66 27.58 26.54
CA GLU A 87 31.03 28.66 25.78
C GLU A 87 29.67 28.20 25.21
N SER A 88 28.65 29.05 25.29
CA SER A 88 27.35 28.79 24.67
C SER A 88 27.45 28.98 23.16
N PRO A 89 27.06 27.99 22.33
CA PRO A 89 26.99 28.20 20.89
C PRO A 89 26.01 29.35 20.57
N PRO A 90 26.32 30.18 19.56
CA PRO A 90 25.47 31.31 19.20
C PRO A 90 24.16 30.82 18.56
N GLY A 91 23.03 31.46 18.87
CA GLY A 91 21.74 31.13 18.27
C GLY A 91 20.73 30.56 19.26
N GLN A 92 19.76 29.81 18.76
CA GLN A 92 18.71 29.16 19.56
C GLN A 92 18.60 27.68 19.18
N PRO A 93 18.09 26.82 20.08
CA PRO A 93 17.76 25.44 19.74
C PRO A 93 16.80 25.38 18.55
N LEU A 94 17.05 24.45 17.62
CA LEU A 94 16.25 24.28 16.41
C LEU A 94 14.78 24.02 16.74
N SER A 95 14.49 23.26 17.80
CA SER A 95 13.14 23.07 18.33
C SER A 95 12.37 24.35 18.66
N THR A 96 13.07 25.43 19.05
CA THR A 96 12.44 26.71 19.41
C THR A 96 12.10 27.56 18.20
N VAL A 97 12.87 27.44 17.13
CA VAL A 97 12.72 28.24 15.91
C VAL A 97 12.11 27.48 14.75
N TRP A 98 11.91 26.16 14.86
CA TRP A 98 11.44 25.27 13.79
C TRP A 98 10.25 25.83 13.00
N ARG A 99 9.18 26.21 13.71
CA ARG A 99 7.96 26.76 13.14
C ARG A 99 8.13 28.11 12.44
N ARG A 100 9.24 28.81 12.67
CA ARG A 100 9.55 30.12 12.05
C ARG A 100 10.52 30.01 10.88
N LEU A 101 11.14 28.86 10.68
CA LEU A 101 12.04 28.61 9.56
C LEU A 101 11.23 28.36 8.28
N SER A 102 11.74 28.89 7.17
CA SER A 102 11.26 28.51 5.83
C SER A 102 11.65 27.07 5.50
N SER A 103 10.94 26.45 4.55
CA SER A 103 11.25 25.09 4.09
C SER A 103 12.69 24.96 3.56
N GLU A 104 13.19 25.97 2.84
CA GLU A 104 14.59 26.01 2.36
C GLU A 104 15.60 26.03 3.51
N GLN A 105 15.31 26.76 4.59
CA GLN A 105 16.17 26.78 5.77
C GLN A 105 16.12 25.43 6.51
N ARG A 106 14.94 24.81 6.64
CA ARG A 106 14.79 23.47 7.25
C ARG A 106 15.58 22.42 6.48
N GLU A 107 15.45 22.41 5.16
CA GLU A 107 16.19 21.52 4.27
C GLU A 107 17.71 21.76 4.35
N SER A 108 18.14 23.03 4.32
CA SER A 108 19.55 23.40 4.47
C SER A 108 20.13 22.95 5.81
N ILE A 109 19.38 23.09 6.90
CA ILE A 109 19.79 22.64 8.24
C ILE A 109 19.86 21.10 8.29
N ALA A 110 18.89 20.39 7.70
CA ALA A 110 18.90 18.92 7.61
C ALA A 110 20.14 18.43 6.85
N LYS A 111 20.44 19.04 5.71
CA LYS A 111 21.62 18.72 4.90
C LYS A 111 22.93 19.01 5.63
N GLN A 112 23.03 20.14 6.34
CA GLN A 112 24.20 20.46 7.18
C GLN A 112 24.41 19.40 8.27
N THR A 113 23.35 19.06 8.99
CA THR A 113 23.40 18.03 10.05
C THR A 113 23.78 16.66 9.50
N ALA A 114 23.21 16.25 8.36
CA ALA A 114 23.58 14.98 7.72
C ALA A 114 25.05 14.95 7.31
N ASN A 115 25.59 16.05 6.76
CA ASN A 115 27.02 16.16 6.44
C ASN A 115 27.90 16.01 7.68
N TYR A 116 27.51 16.59 8.82
CA TYR A 116 28.22 16.43 10.08
C TYR A 116 28.18 14.98 10.59
N VAL A 117 27.05 14.30 10.48
CA VAL A 117 26.95 12.86 10.80
C VAL A 117 27.88 12.04 9.89
N LEU A 118 27.98 12.38 8.60
CA LEU A 118 28.92 11.72 7.68
C LEU A 118 30.39 11.96 8.03
N GLU A 119 30.73 13.08 8.68
CA GLU A 119 32.09 13.30 9.21
C GLU A 119 32.37 12.42 10.42
N LEU A 120 31.44 12.31 11.38
CA LEU A 120 31.57 11.41 12.53
C LEU A 120 31.79 9.96 12.09
N ARG A 121 31.12 9.54 11.02
CA ARG A 121 31.24 8.19 10.45
C ARG A 121 32.65 7.84 9.99
N LYS A 122 33.55 8.81 9.78
CA LYS A 122 34.95 8.55 9.42
C LYS A 122 35.80 8.12 10.61
N LEU A 123 35.31 8.36 11.83
CA LEU A 123 35.98 7.99 13.07
C LEU A 123 35.55 6.57 13.42
N HIS A 124 36.49 5.63 13.37
CA HIS A 124 36.23 4.21 13.57
C HIS A 124 36.88 3.68 14.85
N SER A 125 36.26 2.66 15.42
CA SER A 125 36.89 1.73 16.36
C SER A 125 36.73 0.29 15.87
N ASP A 126 37.58 -0.60 16.39
CA ASP A 126 37.50 -2.05 16.16
C ASP A 126 36.31 -2.69 16.91
N ARG A 127 35.70 -1.97 17.87
CA ARG A 127 34.60 -2.46 18.70
C ARG A 127 33.66 -1.33 19.13
N MET A 128 32.48 -1.71 19.61
CA MET A 128 31.56 -0.78 20.27
C MET A 128 32.09 -0.44 21.66
N GLU A 129 32.40 0.82 21.93
CA GLU A 129 33.03 1.30 23.17
C GLU A 129 32.87 2.81 23.36
N SER A 130 33.01 3.29 24.61
CA SER A 130 33.20 4.72 24.90
C SER A 130 34.56 5.21 24.42
N LEU A 131 34.77 6.52 24.39
CA LEU A 131 36.02 7.11 23.89
C LEU A 131 37.28 6.65 24.65
N ASP A 132 37.16 6.30 25.93
CA ASP A 132 38.24 5.79 26.78
C ASP A 132 38.44 4.26 26.67
N GLY A 133 37.72 3.59 25.77
CA GLY A 133 37.74 2.14 25.57
C GLY A 133 36.90 1.36 26.59
N GLY A 134 36.09 2.06 27.39
CA GLY A 134 35.19 1.48 28.37
C GLY A 134 33.80 1.10 27.83
N PRO A 135 32.89 0.70 28.73
CA PRO A 135 31.49 0.46 28.40
C PRO A 135 30.75 1.74 27.97
N VAL A 136 29.85 1.62 27.01
CA VAL A 136 29.03 2.73 26.52
C VAL A 136 27.90 3.05 27.50
N SER A 137 27.82 4.32 27.90
CA SER A 137 26.68 4.87 28.66
C SER A 137 25.72 5.59 27.71
N THR A 138 24.65 4.93 27.25
CA THR A 138 23.66 5.54 26.34
C THR A 138 22.40 6.02 27.08
N ASN A 139 21.83 7.15 26.65
CA ASN A 139 20.52 7.63 27.13
C ASN A 139 19.35 6.80 26.58
N PHE A 140 19.59 5.95 25.56
CA PHE A 140 18.55 5.19 24.88
C PHE A 140 18.16 3.88 25.54
N ARG A 141 18.69 3.60 26.74
CA ARG A 141 18.20 2.57 27.68
C ARG A 141 17.69 1.33 26.95
N PHE A 142 18.58 0.62 26.24
CA PHE A 142 18.26 -0.48 25.30
C PHE A 142 16.98 -1.23 25.69
N GLY A 143 15.84 -0.83 25.11
CA GLY A 143 14.55 -1.45 25.40
C GLY A 143 13.85 -1.13 26.73
N ASN A 144 14.54 -0.89 27.86
CA ASN A 144 13.89 -0.66 29.17
C ASN A 144 14.36 0.62 29.85
N TYR A 145 13.41 1.56 30.04
CA TYR A 145 13.67 2.84 30.68
C TYR A 145 14.16 2.78 32.14
N GLN A 146 14.13 1.63 32.80
CA GLN A 146 14.61 1.49 34.18
C GLN A 146 16.04 0.92 34.27
N ASP A 147 16.59 0.38 33.18
CA ASP A 147 17.94 -0.20 33.16
C ASP A 147 18.95 0.79 32.57
N VAL A 148 19.74 1.40 33.45
CA VAL A 148 20.76 2.41 33.15
C VAL A 148 22.19 1.86 33.18
N ARG A 149 22.36 0.54 33.16
CA ARG A 149 23.69 -0.08 33.20
C ARG A 149 24.48 0.20 31.91
N PRO A 150 25.75 0.64 32.01
CA PRO A 150 26.63 0.74 30.84
C PRO A 150 26.79 -0.61 30.12
N CYS A 151 26.94 -0.57 28.79
CA CYS A 151 26.96 -1.75 27.92
C CYS A 151 28.28 -1.91 27.18
N GLY A 152 28.73 -3.15 27.00
CA GLY A 152 29.97 -3.43 26.27
C GLY A 152 31.23 -3.19 27.11
N PRO A 153 32.41 -3.07 26.47
CA PRO A 153 32.61 -2.99 25.02
C PRO A 153 32.31 -4.32 24.29
N PHE A 154 31.90 -4.23 23.01
CA PHE A 154 31.53 -5.40 22.19
C PHE A 154 32.28 -5.43 20.86
N ALA A 155 32.98 -6.52 20.57
CA ALA A 155 33.82 -6.68 19.38
C ALA A 155 33.15 -7.46 18.24
N SER A 156 31.91 -7.93 18.43
CA SER A 156 31.19 -8.69 17.41
C SER A 156 29.67 -8.51 17.47
N ASP A 157 29.00 -8.85 16.37
CA ASP A 157 27.54 -8.87 16.29
C ASP A 157 26.93 -9.89 17.27
N ASP A 158 27.63 -10.98 17.58
CA ASP A 158 27.18 -12.00 18.53
C ASP A 158 27.20 -11.49 19.97
N GLU A 159 28.24 -10.76 20.36
CA GLU A 159 28.34 -10.12 21.68
C GLU A 159 27.26 -9.05 21.87
N LEU A 160 27.07 -8.19 20.87
CA LEU A 160 26.01 -7.18 20.90
C LEU A 160 24.63 -7.83 20.94
N TRP A 161 24.39 -8.88 20.15
CA TRP A 161 23.12 -9.59 20.18
C TRP A 161 22.84 -10.24 21.54
N ALA A 162 23.82 -10.88 22.17
CA ALA A 162 23.64 -11.49 23.48
C ALA A 162 23.16 -10.47 24.53
N GLU A 163 23.70 -9.25 24.49
CA GLU A 163 23.24 -8.14 25.33
C GLU A 163 21.80 -7.72 24.96
N LEU A 164 21.51 -7.50 23.67
CA LEU A 164 20.17 -7.11 23.21
C LEU A 164 19.11 -8.16 23.60
N GLU A 165 19.39 -9.44 23.35
CA GLU A 165 18.51 -10.56 23.66
C GLU A 165 18.19 -10.64 25.15
N SER A 166 19.16 -10.34 26.03
CA SER A 166 18.95 -10.32 27.48
C SER A 166 17.94 -9.27 27.96
N ARG A 167 17.62 -8.29 27.11
CA ARG A 167 16.71 -7.18 27.40
C ARG A 167 15.31 -7.37 26.80
N LEU A 168 15.10 -8.41 26.00
CA LEU A 168 13.78 -8.77 25.52
C LEU A 168 12.90 -9.25 26.68
N HIS A 169 11.61 -8.94 26.61
CA HIS A 169 10.67 -9.42 27.62
C HIS A 169 10.66 -10.97 27.67
N GLU A 170 10.51 -11.57 28.85
CA GLU A 170 10.54 -13.04 29.01
C GLU A 170 9.47 -13.74 28.16
N ALA A 171 8.34 -13.08 27.94
CA ALA A 171 7.24 -13.58 27.10
C ALA A 171 7.54 -13.63 25.59
N VAL A 172 8.65 -13.06 25.12
CA VAL A 172 9.02 -13.11 23.70
C VAL A 172 9.45 -14.55 23.34
N PRO A 173 8.77 -15.23 22.40
CA PRO A 173 9.09 -16.61 22.06
C PRO A 173 10.48 -16.77 21.44
N GLU A 174 11.14 -17.90 21.71
CA GLU A 174 12.48 -18.24 21.20
C GLU A 174 12.60 -18.12 19.66
N ARG A 175 11.52 -18.45 18.94
CA ARG A 175 11.49 -18.33 17.48
C ARG A 175 11.54 -16.88 17.00
N VAL A 176 10.85 -15.98 17.71
CA VAL A 176 10.87 -14.53 17.43
C VAL A 176 12.25 -13.97 17.73
N ARG A 177 12.90 -14.41 18.81
CA ARG A 177 14.30 -14.04 19.13
C ARG A 177 15.25 -14.43 17.99
N LYS A 178 15.18 -15.67 17.49
CA LYS A 178 16.01 -16.14 16.38
C LYS A 178 15.77 -15.37 15.07
N LEU A 179 14.53 -15.02 14.78
CA LEU A 179 14.20 -14.21 13.60
C LEU A 179 14.72 -12.78 13.74
N LEU A 180 14.56 -12.18 14.93
CA LEU A 180 15.07 -10.85 15.21
C LEU A 180 16.60 -10.84 15.11
N ARG A 181 17.29 -11.90 15.57
CA ARG A 181 18.72 -12.11 15.33
C ARG A 181 19.06 -12.14 13.84
N SER A 182 18.34 -12.91 13.03
CA SER A 182 18.68 -13.04 11.61
C SER A 182 18.46 -11.77 10.79
N ARG A 183 17.68 -10.82 11.33
CA ARG A 183 17.44 -9.49 10.75
C ARG A 183 18.32 -8.38 11.33
N MET A 184 19.09 -8.67 12.39
CA MET A 184 20.01 -7.71 12.96
C MET A 184 21.05 -7.31 11.90
N PRO A 185 21.14 -6.02 11.51
CA PRO A 185 22.12 -5.59 10.53
C PRO A 185 23.55 -5.75 11.08
N PRO A 186 24.55 -5.92 10.19
CA PRO A 186 25.95 -5.94 10.61
C PRO A 186 26.31 -4.67 11.39
N SER A 187 27.00 -4.83 12.52
CA SER A 187 27.37 -3.68 13.36
C SER A 187 28.56 -2.91 12.82
N THR A 188 29.41 -3.56 12.02
CA THR A 188 30.65 -2.97 11.53
C THR A 188 30.43 -2.12 10.27
N PRO A 189 31.24 -1.06 10.06
CA PRO A 189 32.23 -0.52 11.00
C PRO A 189 31.59 0.13 12.23
N TYR A 190 32.26 0.09 13.38
CA TYR A 190 31.82 0.85 14.55
C TYR A 190 32.25 2.31 14.37
N THR A 191 31.29 3.20 14.20
CA THR A 191 31.51 4.62 13.93
C THR A 191 31.25 5.45 15.17
N PHE A 192 31.98 6.56 15.34
CA PHE A 192 31.65 7.51 16.39
C PHE A 192 30.26 8.12 16.12
N THR A 193 29.40 8.14 17.14
CA THR A 193 28.02 8.64 17.07
C THR A 193 27.78 9.61 18.22
N HIS A 194 26.85 10.55 18.04
CA HIS A 194 26.39 11.46 19.07
C HIS A 194 25.54 10.72 20.11
N GLY A 195 24.67 9.82 19.66
CA GLY A 195 23.86 8.97 20.54
C GLY A 195 22.69 9.69 21.23
N ASP A 196 22.38 10.93 20.84
CA ASP A 196 21.22 11.73 21.28
C ASP A 196 20.99 12.91 20.31
N LEU A 197 21.12 12.64 19.00
CA LEU A 197 21.02 13.69 17.99
C LEU A 197 19.55 14.07 17.74
N SER A 198 19.07 15.00 18.54
CA SER A 198 17.72 15.57 18.42
C SER A 198 17.79 17.04 17.99
N TYR A 199 16.74 17.53 17.32
CA TYR A 199 16.59 18.95 17.00
C TYR A 199 16.53 19.88 18.24
N THR A 200 16.42 19.36 19.47
CA THR A 200 16.62 20.18 20.69
C THR A 200 18.10 20.40 21.00
N ASN A 201 18.98 19.53 20.49
CA ASN A 201 20.43 19.56 20.68
C ASN A 201 21.18 20.23 19.51
N ILE A 202 20.46 20.78 18.53
CA ILE A 202 21.02 21.51 17.39
C ILE A 202 20.77 23.01 17.58
N MET A 203 21.83 23.79 17.68
CA MET A 203 21.80 25.24 17.75
C MET A 203 21.85 25.82 16.33
N VAL A 204 20.94 26.74 16.03
CA VAL A 204 20.87 27.40 14.73
C VAL A 204 20.82 28.92 14.86
N LYS A 205 21.43 29.58 13.88
CA LYS A 205 21.36 31.03 13.69
C LYS A 205 21.38 31.33 12.21
N ASP A 206 20.46 32.17 11.75
CA ASP A 206 20.38 32.65 10.36
C ASP A 206 20.34 31.51 9.31
N GLY A 207 19.70 30.37 9.65
CA GLY A 207 19.60 29.20 8.76
C GLY A 207 20.85 28.28 8.73
N CYS A 208 21.85 28.55 9.57
CA CYS A 208 23.05 27.73 9.70
C CYS A 208 23.09 27.00 11.04
N VAL A 209 23.61 25.78 11.04
CA VAL A 209 23.94 25.05 12.27
C VAL A 209 25.18 25.67 12.88
N THR A 210 25.04 26.19 14.10
CA THR A 210 26.08 26.92 14.84
C THR A 210 26.61 26.17 16.05
N GLY A 211 26.00 25.04 16.40
CA GLY A 211 26.45 24.17 17.47
C GLY A 211 25.65 22.88 17.57
N ILE A 212 26.32 21.76 17.80
CA ILE A 212 25.69 20.51 18.27
C ILE A 212 26.14 20.32 19.72
N ILE A 213 25.18 20.14 20.62
CA ILE A 213 25.40 20.08 22.07
C ILE A 213 24.96 18.73 22.66
N ASN A 214 25.34 18.47 23.92
CA ASN A 214 24.94 17.27 24.65
C ASN A 214 25.64 15.97 24.19
N TRP A 215 26.96 16.01 24.03
CA TRP A 215 27.82 14.88 23.63
C TRP A 215 28.08 13.86 24.75
N GLU A 216 27.22 13.83 25.77
CA GLU A 216 27.37 13.02 26.98
C GLU A 216 27.28 11.51 26.69
N THR A 217 26.55 11.15 25.63
CA THR A 217 26.26 9.76 25.21
C THR A 217 27.02 9.33 23.97
N ALA A 218 27.96 10.15 23.52
CA ALA A 218 28.71 9.87 22.31
C ALA A 218 29.68 8.70 22.53
N ALA A 219 29.73 7.80 21.55
CA ALA A 219 30.50 6.57 21.61
C ALA A 219 30.68 5.97 20.22
N TYR A 220 31.59 5.00 20.10
CA TYR A 220 31.68 4.14 18.92
C TYR A 220 30.55 3.13 18.96
N MET A 221 29.63 3.24 18.01
CA MET A 221 28.39 2.46 17.93
C MET A 221 28.28 1.83 16.54
N PRO A 222 27.38 0.86 16.34
CA PRO A 222 27.09 0.33 15.01
C PRO A 222 26.85 1.44 13.99
N VAL A 223 27.33 1.29 12.74
CA VAL A 223 27.24 2.34 11.69
C VAL A 223 25.82 2.87 11.47
N TRP A 224 24.82 2.02 11.71
CA TRP A 224 23.40 2.33 11.55
C TRP A 224 22.76 3.01 12.77
N TRP A 225 23.47 3.09 13.91
CA TRP A 225 22.91 3.48 15.20
C TRP A 225 22.33 4.90 15.22
N GLU A 226 23.06 5.90 14.71
CA GLU A 226 22.60 7.29 14.70
C GLU A 226 21.29 7.44 13.90
N SER A 227 21.22 6.78 12.74
CA SER A 227 20.04 6.78 11.87
C SER A 227 18.86 6.06 12.52
N ALA A 228 19.09 4.91 13.14
CA ALA A 228 18.05 4.12 13.81
C ALA A 228 17.54 4.79 15.10
N SER A 229 18.42 5.41 15.89
CA SER A 229 18.05 6.03 17.18
C SER A 229 17.35 7.38 16.99
N SER A 230 17.89 8.27 16.14
CA SER A 230 17.35 9.62 15.91
C SER A 230 15.94 9.62 15.31
N CYS A 231 15.58 8.55 14.59
CA CYS A 231 14.28 8.41 13.93
C CYS A 231 13.19 7.72 14.78
N VAL A 232 13.51 7.18 15.97
CA VAL A 232 12.57 6.34 16.76
C VAL A 232 12.19 6.98 18.10
N THR A 233 12.80 8.08 18.50
CA THR A 233 12.70 8.56 19.90
C THR A 233 11.96 9.88 20.05
N ASN A 234 10.62 9.78 20.13
CA ASN A 234 9.60 10.67 20.77
C ASN A 234 8.36 10.79 19.87
N PHE A 235 7.32 10.01 20.15
CA PHE A 235 6.08 9.94 19.34
C PHE A 235 5.11 11.12 19.56
N TYR A 236 5.58 12.28 20.00
CA TYR A 236 4.73 13.44 20.26
C TYR A 236 5.42 14.76 19.92
N GLY A 237 4.85 15.54 18.99
CA GLY A 237 5.19 16.95 18.77
C GLY A 237 5.67 17.32 17.35
N ASP A 238 6.16 18.56 17.22
CA ASP A 238 6.55 19.24 15.97
C ASP A 238 7.81 18.69 15.25
N ASP A 239 8.26 17.47 15.56
CA ASP A 239 9.54 16.92 15.07
C ASP A 239 9.41 15.96 13.87
N GLU A 240 8.18 15.69 13.43
CA GLU A 240 7.89 14.70 12.38
C GLU A 240 8.54 15.09 11.06
N GLU A 241 8.41 16.35 10.65
CA GLU A 241 9.02 16.87 9.42
C GLU A 241 10.56 16.80 9.47
N TRP A 242 11.18 17.16 10.60
CA TRP A 242 12.64 17.04 10.76
C TRP A 242 13.12 15.59 10.59
N ARG A 243 12.38 14.64 11.15
CA ARG A 243 12.68 13.21 11.04
C ARG A 243 12.45 12.65 9.64
N MET A 244 11.56 13.26 8.86
CA MET A 244 11.36 12.88 7.46
C MET A 244 12.43 13.48 6.54
N LEU A 245 12.94 14.68 6.84
CA LEU A 245 13.95 15.37 6.02
C LEU A 245 15.36 14.82 6.21
N LEU A 246 15.76 14.46 7.43
CA LEU A 246 17.14 14.03 7.71
C LEU A 246 17.55 12.74 6.96
N PRO A 247 16.71 11.69 6.83
CA PRO A 247 17.02 10.49 6.06
C PRO A 247 17.33 10.73 4.59
N ASP A 248 16.74 11.74 3.95
CA ASP A 248 16.97 12.05 2.53
C ASP A 248 18.44 12.40 2.21
N TYR A 249 19.23 12.76 3.24
CA TYR A 249 20.64 13.13 3.11
C TYR A 249 21.60 12.17 3.85
N MET A 250 21.10 11.10 4.47
CA MET A 250 21.92 10.10 5.16
C MET A 250 21.95 8.76 4.41
N PRO A 251 22.98 7.93 4.61
CA PRO A 251 23.01 6.57 4.05
C PRO A 251 21.83 5.73 4.54
N ASP A 252 21.30 4.90 3.65
CA ASP A 252 20.13 4.06 3.92
C ASP A 252 20.45 2.99 4.97
N HIS A 253 19.73 3.08 6.09
CA HIS A 253 19.73 2.11 7.18
C HIS A 253 18.30 1.72 7.55
N THR A 254 17.38 1.66 6.57
CA THR A 254 15.96 1.34 6.78
C THR A 254 15.78 -0.02 7.44
N ASP A 255 16.54 -1.04 7.04
CA ASP A 255 16.52 -2.36 7.68
C ASP A 255 16.89 -2.28 9.16
N ALA A 256 17.88 -1.43 9.51
CA ALA A 256 18.30 -1.21 10.89
C ALA A 256 17.26 -0.43 11.70
N LEU A 257 16.61 0.56 11.07
CA LEU A 257 15.51 1.31 11.66
C LEU A 257 14.34 0.37 11.98
N GLN A 258 13.96 -0.49 11.03
CA GLN A 258 12.90 -1.47 11.22
C GLN A 258 13.27 -2.47 12.31
N PHE A 259 14.46 -3.06 12.25
CA PHE A 259 14.99 -3.94 13.29
C PHE A 259 14.93 -3.29 14.68
N TRP A 260 15.40 -2.05 14.80
CA TRP A 260 15.44 -1.33 16.08
C TRP A 260 14.05 -1.00 16.62
N ARG A 261 13.10 -0.64 15.73
CA ARG A 261 11.69 -0.46 16.09
C ARG A 261 11.09 -1.75 16.63
N GLU A 262 11.22 -2.85 15.90
CA GLU A 262 10.74 -4.18 16.28
C GLU A 262 11.32 -4.61 17.64
N PHE A 263 12.64 -4.51 17.81
CA PHE A 263 13.34 -4.79 19.06
C PHE A 263 12.78 -3.98 20.24
N ARG A 264 12.62 -2.66 20.08
CA ARG A 264 12.16 -1.78 21.14
C ARG A 264 10.73 -2.08 21.59
N TYR A 265 9.83 -2.42 20.67
CA TYR A 265 8.46 -2.81 21.04
C TYR A 265 8.43 -4.09 21.86
N LEU A 266 9.26 -5.07 21.53
CA LEU A 266 9.37 -6.34 22.25
C LEU A 266 9.97 -6.19 23.66
N CYS A 267 10.62 -5.08 23.96
CA CYS A 267 11.15 -4.77 25.31
C CYS A 267 10.15 -4.03 26.23
N LEU A 268 9.26 -3.17 25.70
CA LEU A 268 8.53 -2.18 26.51
C LEU A 268 7.20 -2.67 27.12
N ASP A 269 6.39 -3.47 26.40
CA ASP A 269 5.21 -4.21 26.90
C ASP A 269 4.56 -4.96 25.71
N PRO A 270 4.51 -6.30 25.68
CA PRO A 270 3.91 -7.06 24.58
C PRO A 270 2.38 -6.93 24.46
N GLY A 271 1.67 -6.35 25.44
CA GLY A 271 0.21 -6.45 25.54
C GLY A 271 -0.65 -5.80 24.44
N ARG A 272 -0.11 -4.91 23.59
CA ARG A 272 -0.87 -4.31 22.47
C ARG A 272 -0.15 -4.34 21.11
N VAL A 273 1.10 -3.88 21.07
CA VAL A 273 1.86 -3.80 19.79
C VAL A 273 2.78 -5.01 19.63
N GLY A 274 3.43 -5.47 20.71
CA GLY A 274 4.31 -6.64 20.66
C GLY A 274 3.58 -7.96 20.35
N MET A 275 2.33 -8.14 20.79
CA MET A 275 1.49 -9.31 20.48
C MET A 275 1.15 -9.42 18.99
N GLN A 276 0.80 -8.31 18.31
CA GLN A 276 0.57 -8.34 16.86
C GLN A 276 1.84 -8.73 16.09
N PHE A 277 3.02 -8.25 16.53
CA PHE A 277 4.30 -8.68 15.97
C PHE A 277 4.60 -10.15 16.26
N ILE A 278 4.39 -10.61 17.50
CA ILE A 278 4.56 -12.03 17.87
C ILE A 278 3.60 -12.91 17.07
N GLU A 279 2.34 -12.50 16.87
CA GLU A 279 1.32 -13.21 16.09
C GLU A 279 1.60 -13.21 14.58
N GLN A 280 2.21 -12.14 14.03
CA GLN A 280 2.71 -12.12 12.65
C GLN A 280 3.88 -13.10 12.42
N PHE A 281 4.71 -13.34 13.44
CA PHE A 281 5.95 -14.12 13.32
C PHE A 281 5.88 -15.54 13.88
N GLU A 282 4.98 -15.79 14.83
CA GLU A 282 4.45 -17.11 15.05
C GLU A 282 3.65 -17.47 13.82
N ARG A 283 4.25 -18.27 12.92
CA ARG A 283 3.45 -19.07 11.98
C ARG A 283 2.53 -19.93 12.82
N LYS A 284 1.36 -19.39 13.17
CA LYS A 284 0.33 -20.09 13.92
C LYS A 284 0.05 -21.36 13.14
N SER A 285 0.15 -22.51 13.81
CA SER A 285 -0.26 -23.76 13.18
C SER A 285 -1.72 -23.59 12.77
N ILE A 286 -1.96 -23.57 11.47
CA ILE A 286 -3.27 -23.37 10.90
C ILE A 286 -4.00 -24.71 11.00
N SER A 287 -5.18 -24.74 11.60
CA SER A 287 -6.02 -25.93 11.54
C SER A 287 -6.48 -26.17 10.09
N PRO A 288 -6.84 -27.42 9.72
CA PRO A 288 -7.42 -27.69 8.41
C PRO A 288 -8.65 -26.82 8.10
N ASP A 289 -9.49 -26.53 9.10
CA ASP A 289 -10.66 -25.68 8.92
C ASP A 289 -10.29 -24.22 8.62
N GLU A 290 -9.28 -23.67 9.30
CA GLU A 290 -8.74 -22.34 9.02
C GLU A 290 -8.04 -22.29 7.64
N LEU A 291 -7.47 -23.41 7.16
CA LEU A 291 -6.90 -23.50 5.81
C LEU A 291 -7.99 -23.36 4.72
N PHE A 292 -9.16 -23.94 4.96
CA PHE A 292 -10.30 -23.89 4.03
C PHE A 292 -11.08 -22.57 4.11
N ALA A 293 -11.17 -21.98 5.31
CA ALA A 293 -11.83 -20.72 5.57
C ALA A 293 -11.10 -19.53 4.93
N TYR A 294 -11.79 -18.40 4.77
CA TYR A 294 -11.16 -17.12 4.43
C TYR A 294 -10.71 -16.42 5.72
N THR A 295 -9.47 -15.95 5.74
CA THR A 295 -8.80 -15.35 6.91
C THR A 295 -8.08 -14.02 6.58
N ASN A 296 -8.04 -13.62 5.31
CA ASN A 296 -7.30 -12.44 4.83
C ASN A 296 -8.19 -11.18 4.78
N GLY A 297 -9.06 -11.03 5.78
CA GLY A 297 -9.92 -9.85 5.94
C GLY A 297 -11.31 -10.17 6.46
N HIS A 298 -12.04 -9.10 6.78
CA HIS A 298 -13.39 -9.10 7.32
C HIS A 298 -14.34 -8.34 6.39
N PHE A 299 -15.64 -8.45 6.62
CA PHE A 299 -16.65 -7.70 5.86
C PHE A 299 -17.58 -6.95 6.82
N LEU A 300 -17.87 -5.68 6.49
CA LEU A 300 -18.77 -4.83 7.28
C LEU A 300 -20.22 -5.33 7.25
N VAL A 301 -20.63 -5.97 6.16
CA VAL A 301 -21.98 -6.51 5.94
C VAL A 301 -21.91 -7.89 5.32
N ASP A 302 -22.97 -8.69 5.50
CA ASP A 302 -23.11 -10.02 4.90
C ASP A 302 -21.89 -10.94 5.15
N GLU A 303 -21.18 -10.77 6.28
CA GLU A 303 -19.87 -11.39 6.49
C GLU A 303 -19.91 -12.91 6.34
N GLN A 304 -20.92 -13.56 6.95
CA GLN A 304 -21.08 -15.01 6.83
C GLN A 304 -21.25 -15.46 5.37
N HIS A 305 -21.98 -14.70 4.57
CA HIS A 305 -22.18 -14.97 3.16
C HIS A 305 -20.89 -14.76 2.35
N GLN A 306 -20.18 -13.66 2.60
CA GLN A 306 -18.90 -13.35 1.96
C GLN A 306 -17.82 -14.41 2.26
N LEU A 307 -17.77 -14.88 3.51
CA LEU A 307 -16.89 -15.97 3.94
C LEU A 307 -17.29 -17.31 3.30
N ALA A 308 -18.59 -17.63 3.25
CA ALA A 308 -19.08 -18.89 2.68
C ALA A 308 -18.76 -19.02 1.18
N ARG A 309 -18.80 -17.92 0.42
CA ARG A 309 -18.43 -17.90 -1.01
C ARG A 309 -16.92 -18.01 -1.24
N ARG A 310 -16.10 -17.71 -0.23
CA ARG A 310 -14.63 -17.82 -0.23
C ARG A 310 -14.10 -19.09 0.48
N TYR A 311 -14.99 -19.96 0.94
CA TYR A 311 -14.65 -21.24 1.53
C TYR A 311 -14.38 -22.31 0.46
N VAL A 312 -13.25 -22.99 0.56
CA VAL A 312 -12.86 -24.10 -0.34
C VAL A 312 -12.33 -25.26 0.48
N LYS A 313 -13.08 -26.36 0.52
CA LYS A 313 -12.64 -27.62 1.13
C LYS A 313 -11.93 -28.48 0.10
N PHE A 314 -10.78 -29.03 0.47
CA PHE A 314 -9.97 -29.92 -0.36
C PHE A 314 -9.16 -30.89 0.50
N ASP A 315 -8.64 -31.95 -0.12
CA ASP A 315 -7.73 -32.89 0.50
C ASP A 315 -6.29 -32.37 0.40
N LEU A 316 -5.73 -31.94 1.54
CA LEU A 316 -4.39 -31.37 1.62
C LEU A 316 -3.31 -32.42 1.32
N ASP A 317 -3.48 -33.65 1.78
CA ASP A 317 -2.50 -34.72 1.56
C ASP A 317 -2.46 -35.10 0.08
N ALA A 318 -3.61 -35.22 -0.57
CA ALA A 318 -3.70 -35.42 -2.01
C ALA A 318 -3.04 -34.26 -2.77
N LEU A 319 -3.26 -33.02 -2.37
CA LEU A 319 -2.63 -31.86 -3.01
C LEU A 319 -1.10 -31.86 -2.83
N CYS A 320 -0.60 -32.17 -1.64
CA CYS A 320 0.82 -32.34 -1.36
C CYS A 320 1.44 -33.49 -2.16
N ASN A 321 0.70 -34.59 -2.39
CA ASN A 321 1.16 -35.70 -3.24
C ASN A 321 1.30 -35.27 -4.70
N VAL A 322 0.36 -34.48 -5.23
CA VAL A 322 0.47 -33.90 -6.57
C VAL A 322 1.68 -32.95 -6.62
N ALA A 323 1.84 -32.08 -5.63
CA ALA A 323 2.98 -31.17 -5.53
C ALA A 323 4.32 -31.92 -5.45
N THR A 324 4.36 -33.07 -4.77
CA THR A 324 5.55 -33.90 -4.62
C THR A 324 6.03 -34.44 -5.96
N ALA A 325 5.10 -34.83 -6.84
CA ALA A 325 5.40 -35.44 -8.13
C ALA A 325 5.86 -34.46 -9.22
N VAL A 326 5.62 -33.15 -9.06
CA VAL A 326 5.94 -32.14 -10.08
C VAL A 326 7.32 -31.51 -9.89
N GLY A 327 7.90 -30.95 -10.96
CA GLY A 327 9.22 -30.31 -10.95
C GLY A 327 10.28 -31.15 -11.64
N VAL A 328 11.55 -30.77 -11.50
CA VAL A 328 12.67 -31.50 -12.10
C VAL A 328 12.89 -32.84 -11.39
N ASP A 329 12.89 -32.82 -10.06
CA ASP A 329 13.03 -33.99 -9.20
C ASP A 329 11.84 -34.09 -8.22
N PRO A 330 11.18 -35.25 -8.11
CA PRO A 330 10.15 -35.48 -7.12
C PRO A 330 10.71 -35.30 -5.69
N SER A 331 10.05 -34.49 -4.88
CA SER A 331 10.48 -34.20 -3.50
C SER A 331 9.27 -33.91 -2.61
N PRO A 332 9.20 -34.51 -1.40
CA PRO A 332 8.09 -34.29 -0.48
C PRO A 332 7.91 -32.82 -0.12
N VAL A 333 6.66 -32.43 0.15
CA VAL A 333 6.33 -31.12 0.72
C VAL A 333 6.68 -31.10 2.20
N LEU A 334 7.59 -30.22 2.59
CA LEU A 334 8.05 -30.00 3.96
C LEU A 334 7.10 -29.09 4.74
N SER A 335 6.58 -28.05 4.10
CA SER A 335 5.65 -27.10 4.74
C SER A 335 4.72 -26.43 3.73
N VAL A 336 3.56 -26.02 4.22
CA VAL A 336 2.54 -25.29 3.46
C VAL A 336 2.23 -24.00 4.19
N GLU A 337 2.34 -22.87 3.49
CA GLU A 337 2.05 -21.53 3.99
C GLU A 337 0.85 -20.97 3.22
N LYS A 338 -0.17 -20.49 3.93
CA LYS A 338 -1.36 -19.90 3.32
C LYS A 338 -1.09 -18.41 3.06
N MET A 339 -1.16 -17.99 1.79
CA MET A 339 -1.04 -16.59 1.38
C MET A 339 -2.40 -15.96 1.05
N GLU A 340 -3.32 -16.75 0.47
CA GLU A 340 -4.71 -16.46 0.04
C GLU A 340 -5.08 -15.05 -0.50
N GLY A 341 -5.82 -15.01 -1.61
CA GLY A 341 -6.41 -13.78 -2.16
C GLY A 341 -7.93 -13.75 -2.01
N GLY A 342 -8.57 -12.68 -2.50
CA GLY A 342 -10.03 -12.51 -2.44
C GLY A 342 -10.83 -13.56 -3.24
N PHE A 343 -10.24 -14.10 -4.31
CA PHE A 343 -10.91 -15.03 -5.24
C PHE A 343 -10.29 -16.43 -5.28
N SER A 344 -9.19 -16.67 -4.54
CA SER A 344 -8.50 -17.97 -4.54
C SER A 344 -7.76 -18.22 -3.23
N LYS A 345 -7.69 -19.49 -2.81
CA LYS A 345 -6.67 -19.94 -1.85
C LYS A 345 -5.35 -20.08 -2.58
N ALA A 346 -4.32 -19.38 -2.11
CA ALA A 346 -2.96 -19.50 -2.62
C ALA A 346 -2.08 -20.08 -1.50
N LEU A 347 -1.44 -21.21 -1.76
CA LEU A 347 -0.63 -21.96 -0.81
C LEU A 347 0.80 -22.02 -1.34
N LEU A 348 1.76 -21.46 -0.60
CA LEU A 348 3.18 -21.63 -0.86
C LEU A 348 3.63 -22.96 -0.23
N MET A 349 4.10 -23.89 -1.07
CA MET A 349 4.56 -25.20 -0.67
C MET A 349 6.08 -25.28 -0.80
N ASN A 350 6.75 -25.48 0.33
CA ASN A 350 8.20 -25.67 0.38
C ASN A 350 8.51 -27.17 0.33
N LYS A 351 9.36 -27.61 -0.59
CA LYS A 351 9.79 -29.00 -0.68
C LYS A 351 11.09 -29.27 0.09
N GLU A 352 11.35 -30.52 0.43
CA GLU A 352 12.59 -30.93 1.13
C GLU A 352 13.86 -30.61 0.33
N ASN A 353 13.78 -30.64 -1.00
CA ASN A 353 14.91 -30.28 -1.88
C ASN A 353 15.13 -28.75 -2.00
N GLY A 354 14.38 -27.93 -1.25
CA GLY A 354 14.47 -26.47 -1.28
C GLY A 354 13.69 -25.79 -2.40
N THR A 355 13.01 -26.55 -3.27
CA THR A 355 12.15 -25.97 -4.32
C THR A 355 10.85 -25.44 -3.74
N GLU A 356 10.41 -24.27 -4.19
CA GLU A 356 9.14 -23.65 -3.82
C GLU A 356 8.14 -23.74 -4.98
N VAL A 357 6.91 -24.16 -4.70
CA VAL A 357 5.79 -24.14 -5.65
C VAL A 357 4.56 -23.47 -5.03
N VAL A 358 3.70 -22.90 -5.86
CA VAL A 358 2.44 -22.31 -5.42
C VAL A 358 1.29 -23.18 -5.90
N ALA A 359 0.40 -23.57 -4.98
CA ALA A 359 -0.88 -24.18 -5.31
C ALA A 359 -2.00 -23.13 -5.17
N LYS A 360 -2.73 -22.88 -6.25
CA LYS A 360 -3.87 -21.96 -6.30
C LYS A 360 -5.16 -22.75 -6.46
N LEU A 361 -6.17 -22.49 -5.63
CA LEU A 361 -7.48 -23.10 -5.67
C LEU A 361 -8.55 -21.99 -5.75
N PRO A 362 -9.35 -21.90 -6.82
CA PRO A 362 -10.35 -20.84 -6.96
C PRO A 362 -11.49 -20.99 -5.94
N CYS A 363 -11.91 -19.86 -5.37
CA CYS A 363 -13.11 -19.74 -4.56
C CYS A 363 -14.37 -19.80 -5.43
N ARG A 364 -15.55 -20.04 -4.84
CA ARG A 364 -16.82 -20.08 -5.60
C ARG A 364 -17.17 -18.75 -6.25
N ILE A 365 -16.68 -17.65 -5.69
CA ILE A 365 -16.87 -16.29 -6.20
C ILE A 365 -15.94 -15.95 -7.39
N ALA A 366 -14.95 -16.80 -7.69
CA ALA A 366 -13.95 -16.52 -8.73
C ALA A 366 -14.55 -16.34 -10.14
N GLY A 367 -15.59 -17.12 -10.46
CA GLY A 367 -16.18 -17.18 -11.78
C GLY A 367 -16.77 -18.57 -12.05
N PRO A 368 -17.18 -18.84 -13.30
CA PRO A 368 -17.73 -20.13 -13.67
C PRO A 368 -16.74 -21.25 -13.36
N ALA A 369 -17.23 -22.28 -12.65
CA ALA A 369 -16.45 -23.47 -12.33
C ALA A 369 -15.85 -24.09 -13.61
N GLU A 370 -14.68 -24.68 -13.47
CA GLU A 370 -13.85 -25.26 -14.54
C GLU A 370 -13.28 -24.24 -15.54
N LEU A 371 -14.11 -23.35 -16.07
CA LEU A 371 -13.69 -22.35 -17.07
C LEU A 371 -12.70 -21.33 -16.51
N THR A 372 -12.88 -20.92 -15.25
CA THR A 372 -11.97 -19.98 -14.59
C THR A 372 -10.56 -20.58 -14.48
N THR A 373 -10.46 -21.79 -13.94
CA THR A 373 -9.19 -22.52 -13.78
C THR A 373 -8.53 -22.79 -15.13
N ALA A 374 -9.29 -23.33 -16.10
CA ALA A 374 -8.74 -23.70 -17.40
C ALA A 374 -8.31 -22.48 -18.23
N SER A 375 -9.03 -21.35 -18.13
CA SER A 375 -8.65 -20.11 -18.81
C SER A 375 -7.41 -19.49 -18.17
N GLU A 376 -7.31 -19.48 -16.84
CA GLU A 376 -6.11 -18.98 -16.14
C GLU A 376 -4.87 -19.79 -16.54
N VAL A 377 -4.98 -21.11 -16.64
CA VAL A 377 -3.89 -21.97 -17.13
C VAL A 377 -3.50 -21.64 -18.58
N GLY A 378 -4.48 -21.34 -19.44
CA GLY A 378 -4.22 -20.94 -20.82
C GLY A 378 -3.41 -19.63 -20.89
N VAL A 379 -3.76 -18.64 -20.08
CA VAL A 379 -3.03 -17.37 -19.98
C VAL A 379 -1.64 -17.56 -19.37
N LEU A 380 -1.52 -18.35 -18.30
CA LEU A 380 -0.26 -18.55 -17.56
C LEU A 380 0.85 -19.22 -18.38
N LYS A 381 0.57 -19.81 -19.57
CA LYS A 381 1.64 -20.31 -20.43
C LYS A 381 2.62 -19.21 -20.87
N TYR A 382 2.18 -17.95 -20.92
CA TYR A 382 3.04 -16.80 -21.23
C TYR A 382 3.80 -16.25 -20.02
N PHE A 383 3.53 -16.77 -18.81
CA PHE A 383 3.95 -16.24 -17.51
C PHE A 383 4.53 -17.37 -16.62
N PRO A 384 4.49 -17.35 -15.26
CA PRO A 384 5.01 -18.44 -14.44
C PRO A 384 4.56 -19.81 -14.90
N ARG A 385 5.52 -20.75 -14.92
CA ARG A 385 5.29 -22.07 -15.50
C ARG A 385 4.29 -22.86 -14.67
N VAL A 386 3.14 -23.17 -15.26
CA VAL A 386 2.21 -24.17 -14.74
C VAL A 386 2.85 -25.55 -14.80
N LEU A 387 2.87 -26.24 -13.67
CA LEU A 387 3.48 -27.56 -13.50
C LEU A 387 2.44 -28.68 -13.59
N GLN A 388 1.27 -28.48 -12.97
CA GLN A 388 0.14 -29.41 -13.01
C GLN A 388 -1.14 -28.68 -12.64
N TRP A 389 -2.29 -29.11 -13.15
CA TRP A 389 -3.57 -28.50 -12.81
C TRP A 389 -4.73 -29.48 -13.00
N SER A 390 -5.88 -29.18 -12.41
CA SER A 390 -7.14 -29.88 -12.65
C SER A 390 -8.31 -28.92 -12.43
N SER A 391 -9.19 -28.80 -13.42
CA SER A 391 -10.50 -28.17 -13.28
C SER A 391 -11.58 -29.14 -12.76
N ASN A 392 -11.27 -30.44 -12.63
CA ASN A 392 -12.25 -31.44 -12.19
C ASN A 392 -12.30 -31.52 -10.66
N LYS A 393 -13.45 -31.17 -10.07
CA LYS A 393 -13.72 -31.26 -8.62
C LYS A 393 -13.80 -32.70 -8.10
N ALA A 394 -14.03 -33.69 -8.98
CA ALA A 394 -13.97 -35.11 -8.64
C ALA A 394 -12.55 -35.70 -8.65
N SER A 395 -11.52 -34.86 -8.84
CA SER A 395 -10.12 -35.29 -8.68
C SER A 395 -9.84 -35.75 -7.25
N SER A 396 -8.71 -36.42 -7.02
CA SER A 396 -8.30 -36.87 -5.69
C SER A 396 -8.15 -35.74 -4.67
N VAL A 397 -7.90 -34.50 -5.14
CA VAL A 397 -7.82 -33.29 -4.31
C VAL A 397 -9.22 -32.84 -3.85
N GLY A 398 -10.28 -33.22 -4.55
CA GLY A 398 -11.66 -32.82 -4.22
C GLY A 398 -11.99 -31.35 -4.56
N ALA A 399 -11.09 -30.64 -5.25
CA ALA A 399 -11.25 -29.26 -5.66
C ALA A 399 -10.49 -28.98 -6.97
N GLU A 400 -10.81 -27.85 -7.60
CA GLU A 400 -10.02 -27.31 -8.70
C GLU A 400 -8.69 -26.77 -8.17
N TYR A 401 -7.61 -26.95 -8.92
CA TYR A 401 -6.30 -26.44 -8.51
C TYR A 401 -5.37 -26.17 -9.71
N ILE A 402 -4.41 -25.27 -9.47
CA ILE A 402 -3.25 -25.01 -10.33
C ILE A 402 -2.00 -25.10 -9.44
N ILE A 403 -1.05 -25.97 -9.77
CA ILE A 403 0.29 -25.99 -9.19
C ILE A 403 1.25 -25.36 -10.20
N MET A 404 1.96 -24.33 -9.78
CA MET A 404 2.88 -23.54 -10.60
C MET A 404 4.14 -23.17 -9.85
N GLU A 405 5.16 -22.75 -10.57
CA GLU A 405 6.37 -22.17 -9.97
C GLU A 405 6.04 -20.88 -9.22
N LYS A 406 6.75 -20.63 -8.12
CA LYS A 406 6.69 -19.35 -7.43
C LYS A 406 7.22 -18.25 -8.34
N ALA A 407 6.50 -17.14 -8.42
CA ALA A 407 6.94 -15.97 -9.17
C ALA A 407 8.33 -15.49 -8.72
N ALA A 408 9.22 -15.25 -9.68
CA ALA A 408 10.56 -14.78 -9.40
C ALA A 408 10.57 -13.28 -9.01
N GLY A 409 11.59 -12.86 -8.26
CA GLY A 409 11.81 -11.46 -7.90
C GLY A 409 11.22 -11.06 -6.55
N VAL A 410 11.16 -9.75 -6.32
CA VAL A 410 10.60 -9.12 -5.11
C VAL A 410 9.39 -8.27 -5.50
N PRO A 411 8.28 -8.30 -4.74
CA PRO A 411 7.13 -7.44 -5.01
C PRO A 411 7.53 -5.95 -5.06
N LEU A 412 6.98 -5.21 -6.03
CA LEU A 412 7.34 -3.82 -6.30
C LEU A 412 7.12 -2.92 -5.08
N PHE A 413 6.07 -3.14 -4.29
CA PHE A 413 5.76 -2.30 -3.13
C PHE A 413 6.89 -2.29 -2.09
N ARG A 414 7.69 -3.37 -1.99
CA ARG A 414 8.85 -3.45 -1.09
C ARG A 414 10.06 -2.65 -1.58
N ARG A 415 10.12 -2.33 -2.88
CA ARG A 415 11.24 -1.60 -3.49
C ARG A 415 10.87 -0.17 -3.89
N TRP A 416 9.60 0.12 -4.14
CA TRP A 416 9.14 1.38 -4.71
C TRP A 416 9.56 2.62 -3.89
N GLY A 417 9.48 2.54 -2.56
CA GLY A 417 9.85 3.64 -1.67
C GLY A 417 11.32 4.07 -1.81
N VAL A 418 12.22 3.12 -2.07
CA VAL A 418 13.68 3.37 -2.19
C VAL A 418 14.14 3.60 -3.62
N MET A 419 13.25 3.47 -4.61
CA MET A 419 13.60 3.75 -6.00
C MET A 419 13.75 5.25 -6.23
N THR A 420 14.86 5.63 -6.85
CA THR A 420 15.08 7.00 -7.34
C THR A 420 14.08 7.34 -8.46
N GLU A 421 13.84 8.63 -8.68
CA GLU A 421 12.93 9.09 -9.75
C GLU A 421 13.29 8.52 -11.14
N PRO A 422 14.57 8.53 -11.60
CA PRO A 422 14.94 7.90 -12.87
C PRO A 422 14.64 6.40 -12.93
N GLN A 423 14.80 5.66 -11.82
CA GLN A 423 14.46 4.24 -11.76
C GLN A 423 12.95 4.02 -11.87
N LYS A 424 12.13 4.86 -11.23
CA LYS A 424 10.67 4.80 -11.35
C LYS A 424 10.24 5.05 -12.79
N LEU A 425 10.81 6.06 -13.45
CA LEU A 425 10.54 6.36 -14.86
C LEU A 425 10.95 5.19 -15.78
N GLN A 426 12.12 4.58 -15.54
CA GLN A 426 12.56 3.42 -16.31
C GLN A 426 11.66 2.19 -16.11
N LEU A 427 11.20 1.95 -14.88
CA LEU A 427 10.24 0.89 -14.60
C LEU A 427 8.90 1.13 -15.30
N VAL A 428 8.39 2.37 -15.28
CA VAL A 428 7.17 2.76 -16.01
C VAL A 428 7.33 2.47 -17.51
N GLN A 429 8.48 2.82 -18.09
CA GLN A 429 8.74 2.48 -19.50
C GLN A 429 8.72 0.97 -19.74
N ASN A 430 9.40 0.20 -18.90
CA ASN A 430 9.44 -1.27 -19.01
C ASN A 430 8.06 -1.89 -18.86
N LEU A 431 7.21 -1.35 -17.97
CA LEU A 431 5.81 -1.78 -17.82
C LEU A 431 5.02 -1.54 -19.11
N THR A 432 5.08 -0.35 -19.69
CA THR A 432 4.33 -0.05 -20.92
C THR A 432 4.81 -0.87 -22.13
N LYS A 433 6.09 -1.27 -22.18
CA LYS A 433 6.60 -2.20 -23.18
C LYS A 433 6.03 -3.61 -23.01
N LEU A 434 5.90 -4.07 -21.76
CA LEU A 434 5.26 -5.35 -21.47
C LEU A 434 3.79 -5.35 -21.87
N GLU A 435 3.05 -4.28 -21.53
CA GLU A 435 1.67 -4.10 -21.97
C GLU A 435 1.55 -4.06 -23.50
N ALA A 436 2.49 -3.38 -24.19
CA ALA A 436 2.58 -3.38 -25.64
C ALA A 436 2.73 -4.79 -26.22
N GLN A 437 3.64 -5.59 -25.66
CA GLN A 437 3.87 -6.98 -26.08
C GLN A 437 2.62 -7.84 -25.90
N LEU A 438 1.95 -7.74 -24.75
CA LEU A 438 0.74 -8.51 -24.46
C LEU A 438 -0.41 -8.12 -25.41
N SER A 439 -0.62 -6.82 -25.60
CA SER A 439 -1.68 -6.31 -26.47
C SER A 439 -1.46 -6.54 -27.97
N ALA A 440 -0.22 -6.84 -28.39
CA ALA A 440 0.10 -7.12 -29.78
C ALA A 440 -0.32 -8.52 -30.23
N ILE A 441 -0.60 -9.44 -29.30
CA ILE A 441 -1.05 -10.80 -29.60
C ILE A 441 -2.42 -10.73 -30.27
N ARG A 442 -2.54 -11.33 -31.46
CA ARG A 442 -3.78 -11.33 -32.24
C ARG A 442 -4.63 -12.54 -31.89
N PHE A 443 -5.86 -12.27 -31.45
CA PHE A 443 -6.84 -13.31 -31.13
C PHE A 443 -8.01 -13.30 -32.13
N PRO A 444 -8.60 -14.48 -32.43
CA PRO A 444 -9.69 -14.60 -33.41
C PRO A 444 -11.06 -14.11 -32.90
N ALA A 445 -11.22 -13.96 -31.58
CA ALA A 445 -12.49 -13.64 -30.94
C ALA A 445 -12.28 -13.12 -29.50
N TYR A 446 -13.33 -12.56 -28.90
CA TYR A 446 -13.43 -12.27 -27.48
C TYR A 446 -13.89 -13.51 -26.70
N GLY A 447 -13.38 -13.68 -25.48
CA GLY A 447 -13.65 -14.84 -24.63
C GLY A 447 -12.44 -15.26 -23.79
N GLY A 448 -12.47 -16.45 -23.18
CA GLY A 448 -11.34 -17.00 -22.44
C GLY A 448 -10.28 -17.60 -23.35
N LEU A 449 -9.02 -17.59 -22.92
CA LEU A 449 -7.92 -18.26 -23.61
C LEU A 449 -7.65 -19.61 -22.96
N TYR A 450 -7.77 -20.69 -23.72
CA TYR A 450 -7.68 -22.05 -23.21
C TYR A 450 -6.62 -22.87 -23.94
N LEU A 451 -6.12 -23.91 -23.27
CA LEU A 451 -5.44 -25.00 -23.95
C LEU A 451 -6.43 -25.77 -24.83
N ARG A 452 -6.04 -26.03 -26.08
CA ARG A 452 -6.89 -26.67 -27.09
C ARG A 452 -7.44 -28.02 -26.63
N ASP A 453 -6.59 -28.86 -26.03
CA ASP A 453 -6.94 -30.21 -25.59
C ASP A 453 -8.05 -30.22 -24.52
N TYR A 454 -8.16 -29.15 -23.73
CA TYR A 454 -9.23 -29.00 -22.74
C TYR A 454 -10.59 -28.80 -23.42
N LEU A 455 -10.69 -27.88 -24.38
CA LEU A 455 -11.95 -27.57 -25.04
C LEU A 455 -12.37 -28.60 -26.09
N GLN A 456 -11.43 -29.33 -26.70
CA GLN A 456 -11.73 -30.40 -27.67
C GLN A 456 -12.67 -31.48 -27.12
N ASN A 457 -12.63 -31.71 -25.80
CA ASN A 457 -13.43 -32.72 -25.12
C ASN A 457 -14.70 -32.12 -24.49
N SER A 458 -15.07 -30.90 -24.86
CA SER A 458 -16.22 -30.16 -24.31
C SER A 458 -17.24 -29.79 -25.39
N ASP A 459 -18.47 -29.48 -24.98
CA ASP A 459 -19.52 -28.98 -25.89
C ASP A 459 -19.37 -27.47 -26.21
N TYR A 460 -18.30 -26.82 -25.74
CA TYR A 460 -18.09 -25.40 -25.93
C TYR A 460 -17.60 -25.06 -27.34
N ARG A 461 -18.12 -23.97 -27.89
CA ARG A 461 -17.56 -23.36 -29.10
C ARG A 461 -16.14 -22.86 -28.80
N CYS A 462 -15.22 -23.07 -29.73
CA CYS A 462 -13.85 -22.57 -29.62
C CYS A 462 -13.28 -22.19 -31.00
N LEU A 463 -12.33 -21.27 -31.02
CA LEU A 463 -11.65 -20.79 -32.21
C LEU A 463 -10.14 -20.86 -32.01
N LEU A 464 -9.43 -21.48 -32.95
CA LEU A 464 -7.99 -21.59 -32.92
C LEU A 464 -7.33 -20.25 -33.22
N LEU A 465 -6.16 -20.02 -32.62
CA LEU A 465 -5.32 -18.88 -32.94
C LEU A 465 -4.69 -19.05 -34.33
N ASP A 466 -4.31 -17.92 -34.94
CA ASP A 466 -3.61 -17.91 -36.23
C ASP A 466 -2.25 -18.64 -36.12
N ASP A 467 -1.87 -19.39 -37.17
CA ASP A 467 -0.62 -20.14 -37.23
C ASP A 467 0.63 -19.27 -37.00
N ASN A 468 0.56 -17.97 -37.32
CA ASN A 468 1.67 -17.04 -37.07
C ASN A 468 1.84 -16.68 -35.59
N VAL A 469 0.77 -16.79 -34.79
CA VAL A 469 0.75 -16.49 -33.36
C VAL A 469 1.00 -17.75 -32.54
N ASP A 470 0.38 -18.86 -32.94
CA ASP A 470 0.54 -20.18 -32.31
C ASP A 470 0.79 -21.28 -33.36
N PRO A 471 2.03 -21.43 -33.84
CA PRO A 471 2.38 -22.47 -34.82
C PRO A 471 2.14 -23.89 -34.29
N SER A 472 2.11 -24.06 -32.97
CA SER A 472 1.88 -25.35 -32.33
C SER A 472 0.40 -25.72 -32.25
N GLN A 473 -0.50 -24.78 -32.53
CA GLN A 473 -1.95 -24.96 -32.47
C GLN A 473 -2.40 -25.58 -31.13
N SER A 474 -1.79 -25.08 -30.05
CA SER A 474 -1.99 -25.49 -28.66
C SER A 474 -3.05 -24.66 -27.95
N PHE A 475 -3.46 -23.51 -28.51
CA PHE A 475 -4.39 -22.58 -27.89
C PHE A 475 -5.67 -22.38 -28.69
N SER A 476 -6.74 -22.06 -27.98
CA SER A 476 -8.01 -21.65 -28.56
C SER A 476 -8.71 -20.62 -27.69
N VAL A 477 -9.42 -19.67 -28.32
CA VAL A 477 -10.36 -18.79 -27.63
C VAL A 477 -11.70 -19.50 -27.48
N GLY A 478 -12.24 -19.54 -26.28
CA GLY A 478 -13.47 -20.23 -25.92
C GLY A 478 -14.45 -19.33 -25.16
N PRO A 479 -15.37 -19.89 -24.36
CA PRO A 479 -16.32 -19.11 -23.59
C PRO A 479 -15.62 -18.16 -22.60
N SER A 480 -16.27 -17.10 -22.17
CA SER A 480 -15.71 -16.16 -21.19
C SER A 480 -15.58 -16.80 -19.80
N PRO A 481 -14.43 -16.65 -19.11
CA PRO A 481 -14.27 -17.04 -17.71
C PRO A 481 -14.80 -15.96 -16.75
N ASP A 482 -15.32 -14.85 -17.27
CA ASP A 482 -15.75 -13.70 -16.48
C ASP A 482 -16.95 -14.07 -15.59
N ARG A 483 -16.84 -13.70 -14.30
CA ARG A 483 -17.86 -13.96 -13.27
C ARG A 483 -19.24 -13.41 -13.60
N SER A 484 -19.33 -12.35 -14.40
CA SER A 484 -20.60 -11.76 -14.82
C SER A 484 -21.41 -12.69 -15.73
N PHE A 485 -20.80 -13.75 -16.29
CA PHE A 485 -21.51 -14.78 -17.06
C PHE A 485 -21.82 -16.04 -16.25
N ASP A 486 -21.42 -16.08 -14.97
CA ASP A 486 -21.78 -17.16 -14.07
C ASP A 486 -23.24 -17.01 -13.60
N THR A 487 -23.99 -18.11 -13.71
CA THR A 487 -25.37 -18.22 -13.24
C THR A 487 -25.44 -18.82 -11.84
N GLN A 488 -24.33 -19.30 -11.28
CA GLN A 488 -24.29 -19.89 -9.92
C GLN A 488 -24.05 -18.85 -8.82
N CYS A 489 -23.48 -17.68 -9.13
CA CYS A 489 -23.39 -16.55 -8.18
C CYS A 489 -24.66 -15.70 -8.09
N ALA A 490 -25.60 -15.83 -9.03
CA ALA A 490 -26.93 -15.22 -8.86
C ALA A 490 -27.72 -16.07 -7.85
N GLU A 491 -28.14 -15.46 -6.75
CA GLU A 491 -28.75 -16.09 -5.55
C GLU A 491 -29.97 -16.99 -5.81
N GLN A 492 -30.51 -16.97 -7.03
CA GLN A 492 -31.55 -17.88 -7.46
C GLN A 492 -31.18 -18.46 -8.82
N PRO A 493 -31.10 -19.79 -8.99
CA PRO A 493 -31.01 -20.38 -10.31
C PRO A 493 -32.24 -19.90 -11.08
N THR A 494 -32.03 -19.02 -12.07
CA THR A 494 -33.11 -18.64 -12.95
C THR A 494 -33.67 -19.92 -13.56
N PRO A 495 -34.98 -20.23 -13.45
CA PRO A 495 -35.58 -21.44 -14.02
C PRO A 495 -35.55 -21.45 -15.56
N SER A 496 -34.94 -20.44 -16.17
CA SER A 496 -34.59 -20.38 -17.57
C SER A 496 -33.58 -21.49 -17.89
N ASN A 497 -34.09 -22.61 -18.40
CA ASN A 497 -33.34 -23.63 -19.16
C ASN A 497 -32.68 -23.10 -20.45
N LYS A 498 -32.60 -21.77 -20.67
CA LYS A 498 -31.95 -21.21 -21.85
C LYS A 498 -30.44 -21.13 -21.62
N PRO A 499 -29.63 -21.75 -22.49
CA PRO A 499 -28.19 -21.54 -22.46
C PRO A 499 -27.90 -20.06 -22.66
N THR A 500 -27.14 -19.45 -21.75
CA THR A 500 -26.62 -18.09 -21.93
C THR A 500 -25.48 -18.15 -22.94
N ASP A 501 -25.47 -17.27 -23.94
CA ASP A 501 -24.31 -17.17 -24.83
C ASP A 501 -23.10 -16.66 -24.04
N ARG A 502 -22.07 -17.50 -23.91
CA ARG A 502 -20.82 -17.19 -23.21
C ARG A 502 -19.67 -16.95 -24.17
N GLY A 503 -19.93 -16.88 -25.48
CA GLY A 503 -18.91 -16.74 -26.51
C GLY A 503 -18.34 -18.10 -26.97
N PRO A 504 -17.19 -18.09 -27.67
CA PRO A 504 -16.42 -16.91 -28.07
C PRO A 504 -17.18 -16.03 -29.08
N TRP A 505 -16.90 -14.72 -29.09
CA TRP A 505 -17.56 -13.75 -29.98
C TRP A 505 -16.57 -13.17 -31.00
N THR A 506 -16.87 -13.28 -32.30
CA THR A 506 -15.99 -12.81 -33.37
C THR A 506 -16.21 -11.35 -33.76
N THR A 507 -17.28 -10.71 -33.27
CA THR A 507 -17.61 -9.31 -33.54
C THR A 507 -17.89 -8.57 -32.24
N LEU A 508 -17.64 -7.26 -32.23
CA LEU A 508 -17.89 -6.41 -31.08
C LEU A 508 -19.38 -6.39 -30.75
N SER A 509 -20.22 -6.33 -31.80
CA SER A 509 -21.66 -6.43 -31.68
C SER A 509 -22.12 -7.75 -31.04
N GLY A 510 -21.49 -8.88 -31.38
CA GLY A 510 -21.82 -10.19 -30.81
C GLY A 510 -21.59 -10.22 -29.30
N LEU A 511 -20.47 -9.67 -28.84
CA LEU A 511 -20.18 -9.51 -27.41
C LEU A 511 -21.23 -8.61 -26.73
N GLY A 512 -21.50 -7.43 -27.28
CA GLY A 512 -22.43 -6.47 -26.68
C GLY A 512 -23.88 -6.96 -26.65
N ILE A 513 -24.31 -7.65 -27.70
CA ILE A 513 -25.65 -8.30 -27.76
C ILE A 513 -25.75 -9.39 -26.70
N ALA A 514 -24.72 -10.24 -26.56
CA ALA A 514 -24.72 -11.30 -25.55
C ALA A 514 -24.82 -10.74 -24.11
N ILE A 515 -24.15 -9.61 -23.82
CA ILE A 515 -24.27 -8.91 -22.53
C ILE A 515 -25.73 -8.45 -22.30
N ALA A 516 -26.34 -7.79 -23.29
CA ALA A 516 -27.70 -7.29 -23.16
C ALA A 516 -28.75 -8.41 -23.08
N GLU A 517 -28.61 -9.48 -23.87
CA GLU A 517 -29.49 -10.65 -23.84
C GLU A 517 -29.40 -11.42 -22.52
N ARG A 518 -28.20 -11.51 -21.93
CA ARG A 518 -28.02 -12.04 -20.58
C ARG A 518 -28.83 -11.22 -19.57
N GLU A 519 -28.75 -9.90 -19.61
CA GLU A 519 -29.53 -9.06 -18.69
C GLU A 519 -31.04 -9.17 -18.91
N LEU A 520 -31.51 -9.29 -20.16
CA LEU A 520 -32.92 -9.57 -20.47
C LEU A 520 -33.40 -10.88 -19.80
N SER A 521 -32.55 -11.90 -19.77
CA SER A 521 -32.83 -13.16 -19.08
C SER A 521 -32.91 -12.98 -17.56
N ARG A 522 -31.99 -12.20 -16.97
CA ARG A 522 -31.92 -11.95 -15.52
C ARG A 522 -33.11 -11.16 -14.99
N ILE A 523 -33.48 -10.05 -15.64
CA ILE A 523 -34.62 -9.22 -15.19
C ILE A 523 -35.95 -9.99 -15.22
N SER A 524 -36.06 -11.01 -16.08
CA SER A 524 -37.23 -11.88 -16.16
C SER A 524 -37.33 -12.88 -14.99
N GLY A 525 -36.22 -13.18 -14.32
CA GLY A 525 -36.12 -14.19 -13.27
C GLY A 525 -35.96 -13.64 -11.85
N ILE A 526 -35.54 -12.38 -11.69
CA ILE A 526 -35.30 -11.76 -10.38
C ILE A 526 -36.56 -11.00 -9.93
N PRO A 527 -37.13 -11.29 -8.73
CA PRO A 527 -38.22 -10.50 -8.20
C PRO A 527 -37.75 -9.04 -8.00
N PRO A 528 -38.57 -8.03 -8.35
CA PRO A 528 -38.18 -6.64 -8.19
C PRO A 528 -37.83 -6.36 -6.73
N ASN A 529 -36.61 -5.89 -6.48
CA ASN A 529 -36.16 -5.51 -5.14
C ASN A 529 -37.01 -4.33 -4.66
N LYS A 530 -37.95 -4.59 -3.74
CA LYS A 530 -38.88 -3.60 -3.19
C LYS A 530 -38.20 -2.55 -2.30
N SER A 531 -36.91 -2.71 -1.99
CA SER A 531 -36.15 -1.82 -1.09
C SER A 531 -35.28 -0.79 -1.83
N ALA A 532 -35.36 -0.72 -3.17
CA ALA A 532 -34.55 0.21 -3.94
C ALA A 532 -34.92 1.68 -3.65
N MET A 533 -33.89 2.51 -3.46
CA MET A 533 -34.00 3.91 -3.04
C MET A 533 -34.26 4.92 -4.14
N PHE A 534 -33.87 4.57 -5.36
CA PHE A 534 -34.08 5.37 -6.55
C PHE A 534 -34.91 4.55 -7.56
N TYR A 535 -35.48 5.24 -8.53
CA TYR A 535 -36.29 4.61 -9.56
C TYR A 535 -35.49 3.60 -10.40
N ARG A 536 -35.84 2.31 -10.34
CA ARG A 536 -35.14 1.25 -11.09
C ARG A 536 -35.76 0.89 -12.44
N GLY A 537 -36.87 1.53 -12.82
CA GLY A 537 -37.60 1.21 -14.04
C GLY A 537 -38.56 0.02 -13.90
N THR A 538 -39.60 0.01 -14.73
CA THR A 538 -40.44 -1.19 -14.91
C THR A 538 -39.71 -2.25 -15.71
N LEU A 539 -40.17 -3.51 -15.66
CA LEU A 539 -39.61 -4.58 -16.50
C LEU A 539 -39.72 -4.25 -18.01
N GLU A 540 -40.78 -3.54 -18.39
CA GLU A 540 -40.99 -3.07 -19.77
C GLU A 540 -39.93 -2.04 -20.17
N GLU A 541 -39.67 -1.04 -19.31
CA GLU A 541 -38.63 -0.04 -19.56
C GLU A 541 -37.22 -0.66 -19.59
N GLN A 542 -36.91 -1.55 -18.65
CA GLN A 542 -35.63 -2.27 -18.63
C GLN A 542 -35.44 -3.05 -19.93
N SER A 543 -36.46 -3.80 -20.35
CA SER A 543 -36.44 -4.56 -21.60
C SER A 543 -36.32 -3.63 -22.82
N GLN A 544 -37.00 -2.49 -22.82
CA GLN A 544 -36.95 -1.52 -23.91
C GLN A 544 -35.55 -0.95 -24.10
N LEU A 545 -34.90 -0.49 -23.02
CA LEU A 545 -33.55 0.07 -23.10
C LEU A 545 -32.52 -0.98 -23.54
N LEU A 546 -32.61 -2.21 -23.03
CA LEU A 546 -31.76 -3.31 -23.49
C LEU A 546 -31.98 -3.62 -24.98
N ASN A 547 -33.22 -3.58 -25.47
CA ASN A 547 -33.52 -3.72 -26.89
C ASN A 547 -32.98 -2.57 -27.74
N PHE A 548 -32.97 -1.33 -27.23
CA PHE A 548 -32.30 -0.20 -27.90
C PHE A 548 -30.80 -0.44 -28.01
N THR A 549 -30.17 -0.92 -26.94
CA THR A 549 -28.75 -1.32 -26.94
C THR A 549 -28.49 -2.41 -27.98
N ILE A 550 -29.29 -3.47 -28.03
CA ILE A 550 -29.15 -4.56 -29.02
C ILE A 550 -29.21 -4.02 -30.46
N ARG A 551 -30.09 -3.06 -30.76
CA ARG A 551 -30.20 -2.44 -32.09
C ARG A 551 -29.00 -1.55 -32.43
N LEU A 552 -28.36 -0.97 -31.42
CA LEU A 552 -27.18 -0.11 -31.59
C LEU A 552 -25.90 -0.90 -31.85
N MET A 553 -25.75 -2.08 -31.23
CA MET A 553 -24.53 -2.89 -31.26
C MET A 553 -23.96 -3.16 -32.67
N PRO A 554 -24.76 -3.54 -33.70
CA PRO A 554 -24.24 -3.73 -35.06
C PRO A 554 -23.60 -2.50 -35.68
N MET A 555 -23.99 -1.29 -35.25
CA MET A 555 -23.41 -0.04 -35.74
C MET A 555 -21.99 0.18 -35.19
N LEU A 556 -21.64 -0.45 -34.08
CA LEU A 556 -20.32 -0.32 -33.44
C LEU A 556 -19.22 -1.11 -34.17
N ASP A 557 -19.56 -2.20 -34.86
CA ASP A 557 -18.58 -3.03 -35.59
C ASP A 557 -17.82 -2.25 -36.68
N SER A 558 -18.47 -1.27 -37.29
CA SER A 558 -17.90 -0.43 -38.36
C SER A 558 -17.63 1.00 -37.92
N HIS A 559 -17.72 1.28 -36.61
CA HIS A 559 -17.63 2.63 -36.08
C HIS A 559 -16.20 3.19 -36.23
N PRO A 560 -16.02 4.37 -36.85
CA PRO A 560 -14.69 4.88 -37.22
C PRO A 560 -13.78 5.12 -36.01
N LEU A 561 -14.35 5.52 -34.86
CA LEU A 561 -13.58 5.73 -33.63
C LEU A 561 -13.07 4.43 -32.99
N LEU A 562 -13.74 3.30 -33.21
CA LEU A 562 -13.44 2.05 -32.49
C LEU A 562 -12.37 1.20 -33.17
N GLY A 563 -12.15 1.38 -34.48
CA GLY A 563 -11.11 0.76 -35.32
C GLY A 563 -10.20 -0.28 -34.64
N GLN A 564 -9.00 0.14 -34.23
CA GLN A 564 -8.01 -0.75 -33.58
C GLN A 564 -8.35 -1.06 -32.11
N SER A 565 -9.04 -0.17 -31.41
CA SER A 565 -9.38 -0.31 -29.98
C SER A 565 -10.43 -1.39 -29.73
N ALA A 566 -11.23 -1.74 -30.73
CA ALA A 566 -12.18 -2.84 -30.67
C ALA A 566 -11.53 -4.22 -30.82
N GLN A 567 -10.27 -4.33 -31.28
CA GLN A 567 -9.67 -5.62 -31.58
C GLN A 567 -9.61 -6.54 -30.34
N PRO A 568 -9.83 -7.86 -30.49
CA PRO A 568 -9.67 -8.81 -29.39
C PRO A 568 -8.25 -8.75 -28.80
N THR A 569 -8.16 -8.27 -27.56
CA THR A 569 -6.90 -7.92 -26.88
C THR A 569 -6.86 -8.56 -25.50
N LEU A 570 -5.74 -9.17 -25.14
CA LEU A 570 -5.46 -9.60 -23.77
C LEU A 570 -4.80 -8.44 -23.01
N TRP A 571 -5.32 -8.08 -21.85
CA TRP A 571 -4.83 -6.93 -21.07
C TRP A 571 -4.85 -7.24 -19.58
N HIS A 572 -3.74 -7.02 -18.86
CA HIS A 572 -3.74 -7.21 -17.40
C HIS A 572 -4.54 -6.09 -16.73
N THR A 573 -5.62 -6.49 -16.10
CA THR A 573 -6.65 -5.57 -15.65
C THR A 573 -6.39 -5.11 -14.21
N ASP A 574 -5.65 -5.87 -13.39
CA ASP A 574 -5.40 -5.57 -11.97
C ASP A 574 -3.92 -5.27 -11.65
N LEU A 575 -3.35 -4.25 -12.30
CA LEU A 575 -1.96 -3.86 -12.08
C LEU A 575 -1.82 -2.92 -10.88
N HIS A 576 -1.43 -3.48 -9.74
CA HIS A 576 -0.93 -2.77 -8.56
C HIS A 576 0.45 -3.29 -8.15
N MET A 577 1.13 -2.59 -7.23
CA MET A 577 2.50 -2.93 -6.85
C MET A 577 2.66 -4.32 -6.18
N GLY A 578 1.56 -4.95 -5.75
CA GLY A 578 1.55 -6.32 -5.22
C GLY A 578 1.63 -7.39 -6.30
N ASN A 579 1.13 -7.10 -7.50
CA ASN A 579 1.10 -8.03 -8.63
C ASN A 579 2.31 -7.90 -9.56
N ILE A 580 3.22 -6.96 -9.30
CA ILE A 580 4.41 -6.70 -10.11
C ILE A 580 5.66 -7.09 -9.31
N TYR A 581 6.51 -7.94 -9.89
CA TYR A 581 7.75 -8.40 -9.28
C TYR A 581 8.95 -7.90 -10.07
N VAL A 582 9.94 -7.35 -9.35
CA VAL A 582 11.17 -6.80 -9.91
C VAL A 582 12.39 -7.58 -9.48
N ALA A 583 13.46 -7.49 -10.28
CA ALA A 583 14.71 -8.17 -9.98
C ALA A 583 15.36 -7.62 -8.70
N PRO A 584 15.88 -8.47 -7.78
CA PRO A 584 16.52 -8.00 -6.56
C PRO A 584 17.72 -7.07 -6.78
N GLU A 585 18.47 -7.30 -7.86
CA GLU A 585 19.67 -6.56 -8.27
C GLU A 585 19.38 -5.31 -9.11
N ASP A 586 18.20 -5.23 -9.72
CA ASP A 586 17.76 -4.11 -10.55
C ASP A 586 16.24 -3.93 -10.46
N SER A 587 15.82 -3.02 -9.57
CA SER A 587 14.41 -2.71 -9.33
C SER A 587 13.69 -2.11 -10.54
N THR A 588 14.38 -1.77 -11.64
CA THR A 588 13.73 -1.30 -12.88
C THR A 588 13.27 -2.44 -13.78
N ARG A 589 13.80 -3.65 -13.57
CA ARG A 589 13.54 -4.83 -14.40
C ARG A 589 12.39 -5.65 -13.83
N ILE A 590 11.25 -5.62 -14.51
CA ILE A 590 10.10 -6.48 -14.20
C ILE A 590 10.45 -7.91 -14.63
N VAL A 591 10.35 -8.86 -13.70
CA VAL A 591 10.69 -10.28 -13.92
C VAL A 591 9.49 -11.20 -13.82
N SER A 592 8.41 -10.78 -13.17
CA SER A 592 7.16 -11.52 -13.13
C SER A 592 5.97 -10.58 -12.89
N ILE A 593 4.82 -10.96 -13.44
CA ILE A 593 3.50 -10.44 -13.07
C ILE A 593 2.68 -11.63 -12.60
N ILE A 594 1.75 -11.43 -11.67
CA ILE A 594 0.86 -12.45 -11.14
C ILE A 594 -0.60 -11.98 -11.18
N ASP A 595 -1.50 -12.89 -10.83
CA ASP A 595 -2.95 -12.70 -10.73
C ASP A 595 -3.70 -12.49 -12.05
N PHE A 596 -3.54 -13.48 -12.94
CA PHE A 596 -4.26 -13.57 -14.22
C PHE A 596 -5.65 -14.21 -14.10
N GLN A 597 -6.21 -14.28 -12.88
CA GLN A 597 -7.50 -14.92 -12.65
C GLN A 597 -8.62 -14.18 -13.38
N SER A 598 -9.54 -14.94 -13.98
CA SER A 598 -10.72 -14.41 -14.69
C SER A 598 -10.38 -13.45 -15.84
N LEU A 599 -9.12 -13.45 -16.31
CA LEU A 599 -8.69 -12.65 -17.45
C LEU A 599 -9.29 -13.20 -18.74
N ALA A 600 -9.87 -12.31 -19.54
CA ALA A 600 -10.49 -12.63 -20.82
C ALA A 600 -9.90 -11.75 -21.94
N VAL A 601 -9.91 -12.29 -23.16
CA VAL A 601 -9.65 -11.50 -24.38
C VAL A 601 -10.88 -10.64 -24.63
N MET A 602 -10.72 -9.31 -24.59
CA MET A 602 -11.81 -8.33 -24.70
C MET A 602 -11.35 -7.12 -25.54
N PRO A 603 -12.25 -6.21 -25.94
CA PRO A 603 -11.86 -4.96 -26.58
C PRO A 603 -10.91 -4.14 -25.69
N ALA A 604 -9.89 -3.52 -26.26
CA ALA A 604 -8.91 -2.74 -25.50
C ALA A 604 -9.56 -1.55 -24.78
N PHE A 605 -10.58 -0.91 -25.37
CA PHE A 605 -11.26 0.24 -24.75
C PHE A 605 -12.11 -0.14 -23.52
N LEU A 606 -12.40 -1.43 -23.32
CA LEU A 606 -13.09 -1.91 -22.11
C LEU A 606 -12.10 -2.28 -20.98
N GLN A 607 -10.82 -2.43 -21.28
CA GLN A 607 -9.83 -2.98 -20.35
C GLN A 607 -8.67 -2.03 -20.03
N SER A 608 -8.24 -1.21 -20.99
CA SER A 608 -7.09 -0.34 -20.84
C SER A 608 -7.38 0.73 -19.80
N ARG A 609 -6.62 0.71 -18.70
CA ARG A 609 -6.77 1.62 -17.56
C ARG A 609 -5.42 1.96 -16.95
N TRP A 610 -5.42 2.90 -16.02
CA TRP A 610 -4.25 3.24 -15.24
C TRP A 610 -3.95 2.12 -14.23
N PRO A 611 -2.67 1.67 -14.11
CA PRO A 611 -2.24 0.91 -12.96
C PRO A 611 -2.52 1.71 -11.67
N GLU A 612 -2.88 1.04 -10.58
CA GLU A 612 -3.39 1.68 -9.36
C GLU A 612 -2.43 2.77 -8.84
N PHE A 613 -1.15 2.42 -8.76
CA PHE A 613 -0.08 3.30 -8.27
C PHE A 613 0.35 4.41 -9.24
N LEU A 614 -0.22 4.44 -10.45
CA LEU A 614 0.03 5.43 -11.48
C LEU A 614 -1.24 6.22 -11.85
N LYS A 615 -2.35 6.03 -11.11
CA LYS A 615 -3.56 6.83 -11.29
C LYS A 615 -3.21 8.32 -11.15
N PRO A 616 -3.68 9.18 -12.07
CA PRO A 616 -3.46 10.61 -11.98
C PRO A 616 -4.24 11.22 -10.79
N PRO A 617 -3.76 12.33 -10.19
CA PRO A 617 -4.54 13.13 -9.25
C PRO A 617 -5.72 13.85 -9.95
N ASP A 618 -6.68 14.35 -9.18
CA ASP A 618 -7.92 14.96 -9.71
C ASP A 618 -7.68 16.18 -10.62
N ASN A 619 -6.64 16.97 -10.32
CA ASN A 619 -6.24 18.16 -11.09
C ASN A 619 -5.36 17.85 -12.31
N TYR A 620 -5.24 16.58 -12.72
CA TYR A 620 -4.37 16.16 -13.81
C TYR A 620 -4.82 16.67 -15.18
N THR A 621 -3.91 17.31 -15.91
CA THR A 621 -4.13 17.72 -17.30
C THR A 621 -3.64 16.62 -18.27
N GLN A 622 -4.55 16.05 -19.06
CA GLN A 622 -4.22 15.07 -20.10
C GLN A 622 -3.43 15.69 -21.27
N GLY A 623 -2.69 14.86 -22.01
CA GLY A 623 -1.88 15.28 -23.15
C GLY A 623 -0.44 15.66 -22.79
N PHE A 624 0.27 16.36 -23.66
CA PHE A 624 1.71 16.62 -23.51
C PHE A 624 2.06 17.84 -22.63
N ALA A 625 1.21 18.17 -21.66
CA ALA A 625 1.46 19.22 -20.67
C ALA A 625 2.47 18.74 -19.60
N HIS A 626 3.36 19.64 -19.17
CA HIS A 626 4.26 19.36 -18.06
C HIS A 626 3.53 19.57 -16.73
N PRO A 627 3.59 18.62 -15.78
CA PRO A 627 3.03 18.84 -14.45
C PRO A 627 3.79 19.94 -13.70
N GLU A 628 3.06 20.95 -13.22
CA GLU A 628 3.60 22.07 -12.44
C GLU A 628 3.02 22.05 -11.02
N LEU A 629 3.72 22.68 -10.07
CA LEU A 629 3.18 22.91 -8.73
C LEU A 629 2.05 23.95 -8.79
N PRO A 630 1.07 23.90 -7.88
CA PRO A 630 -0.05 24.83 -7.89
C PRO A 630 0.39 26.28 -7.67
N ASP A 631 -0.37 27.23 -8.25
CA ASP A 631 -0.13 28.66 -8.06
C ASP A 631 -0.15 29.04 -6.57
N GLY A 632 0.81 29.85 -6.15
CA GLY A 632 0.93 30.28 -4.75
C GLY A 632 1.46 29.19 -3.81
N TYR A 633 2.02 28.10 -4.34
CA TYR A 633 2.69 27.04 -3.59
C TYR A 633 3.59 27.58 -2.45
N ASP A 634 4.42 28.58 -2.74
CA ASP A 634 5.36 29.16 -1.78
C ASP A 634 4.67 29.78 -0.56
N ASN A 635 3.40 30.19 -0.69
CA ASN A 635 2.59 30.84 0.34
C ASN A 635 1.66 29.88 1.10
N MET A 636 1.60 28.60 0.72
CA MET A 636 0.80 27.58 1.40
C MET A 636 1.41 27.21 2.76
N ASP A 637 0.58 26.73 3.68
CA ASP A 637 1.05 26.09 4.92
C ASP A 637 1.80 24.78 4.62
N ASP A 638 2.54 24.28 5.60
CA ASP A 638 3.45 23.14 5.42
C ASP A 638 2.71 21.84 5.08
N GLU A 639 1.50 21.63 5.60
CA GLU A 639 0.68 20.44 5.31
C GLU A 639 0.16 20.49 3.87
N SER A 640 -0.38 21.64 3.45
CA SER A 640 -0.79 21.90 2.07
C SER A 640 0.37 21.78 1.09
N LYS A 641 1.57 22.27 1.44
CA LYS A 641 2.80 22.12 0.64
C LYS A 641 3.22 20.67 0.48
N LEU A 642 3.10 19.86 1.53
CA LEU A 642 3.42 18.43 1.48
C LEU A 642 2.44 17.68 0.57
N LEU A 643 1.14 17.95 0.69
CA LEU A 643 0.12 17.38 -0.17
C LEU A 643 0.35 17.77 -1.64
N ALA A 644 0.58 19.05 -1.92
CA ALA A 644 0.87 19.55 -3.26
C ALA A 644 2.13 18.90 -3.87
N ARG A 645 3.20 18.66 -3.08
CA ARG A 645 4.38 17.92 -3.56
C ARG A 645 4.05 16.45 -3.89
N ARG A 646 3.22 15.80 -3.09
CA ARG A 646 2.79 14.41 -3.32
C ARG A 646 1.97 14.30 -4.61
N GLU A 647 0.97 15.15 -4.77
CA GLU A 647 0.15 15.22 -6.00
C GLU A 647 1.01 15.53 -7.22
N TRP A 648 1.91 16.51 -7.14
CA TRP A 648 2.82 16.84 -8.23
C TRP A 648 3.73 15.67 -8.60
N SER A 649 4.29 14.97 -7.61
CA SER A 649 5.10 13.76 -7.85
C SER A 649 4.28 12.64 -8.51
N GLN A 650 3.03 12.45 -8.10
CA GLN A 650 2.11 11.48 -8.71
C GLN A 650 1.76 11.88 -10.15
N ALA A 651 1.49 13.17 -10.41
CA ALA A 651 1.23 13.69 -11.74
C ALA A 651 2.41 13.50 -12.69
N LYS A 652 3.67 13.64 -12.21
CA LYS A 652 4.88 13.34 -13.01
C LYS A 652 4.92 11.87 -13.45
N LEU A 653 4.63 10.94 -12.54
CA LEU A 653 4.62 9.51 -12.84
C LEU A 653 3.46 9.13 -13.77
N ALA A 654 2.28 9.69 -13.54
CA ALA A 654 1.13 9.53 -14.44
C ALA A 654 1.46 10.07 -15.84
N LYS A 655 2.12 11.22 -15.94
CA LYS A 655 2.56 11.78 -17.23
C LYS A 655 3.57 10.88 -17.92
N ALA A 656 4.54 10.36 -17.18
CA ALA A 656 5.52 9.42 -17.71
C ALA A 656 4.84 8.18 -18.29
N TYR A 657 3.85 7.62 -17.59
CA TYR A 657 3.07 6.49 -18.09
C TYR A 657 2.24 6.88 -19.31
N GLU A 658 1.50 8.01 -19.31
CA GLU A 658 0.74 8.47 -20.48
C GLU A 658 1.61 8.59 -21.74
N VAL A 659 2.76 9.25 -21.62
CA VAL A 659 3.69 9.45 -22.71
C VAL A 659 4.33 8.13 -23.13
N SER A 660 4.74 7.29 -22.19
CA SER A 660 5.32 5.99 -22.50
C SER A 660 4.30 5.05 -23.17
N THR A 661 3.05 5.01 -22.72
CA THR A 661 1.98 4.28 -23.41
C THR A 661 1.77 4.84 -24.81
N TYR A 662 1.78 6.17 -25.01
CA TYR A 662 1.64 6.76 -26.35
C TYR A 662 2.77 6.33 -27.30
N LEU A 663 4.01 6.25 -26.80
CA LEU A 663 5.19 5.91 -27.58
C LEU A 663 5.29 4.40 -27.85
N GLU A 664 5.09 3.57 -26.82
CA GLU A 664 5.33 2.12 -26.86
C GLU A 664 4.05 1.34 -27.23
N ASN A 665 2.86 1.84 -26.89
CA ASN A 665 1.56 1.19 -27.11
C ASN A 665 0.45 2.17 -27.56
N ARG A 666 0.65 2.76 -28.74
CA ARG A 666 -0.30 3.72 -29.33
C ARG A 666 -1.75 3.21 -29.38
N PRO A 667 -2.05 1.93 -29.73
CA PRO A 667 -3.43 1.43 -29.71
C PRO A 667 -4.08 1.49 -28.31
N ALA A 668 -3.35 1.14 -27.25
CA ALA A 668 -3.87 1.25 -25.88
C ALA A 668 -4.07 2.72 -25.45
N HIS A 669 -3.17 3.62 -25.85
CA HIS A 669 -3.38 5.05 -25.63
C HIS A 669 -4.66 5.55 -26.32
N ILE A 670 -4.91 5.17 -27.58
CA ILE A 670 -6.15 5.53 -28.28
C ILE A 670 -7.37 4.92 -27.57
N ALA A 671 -7.28 3.66 -27.15
CA ALA A 671 -8.36 2.96 -26.45
C ALA A 671 -8.79 3.66 -25.16
N ARG A 672 -7.86 4.24 -24.39
CA ARG A 672 -8.16 5.02 -23.18
C ARG A 672 -8.87 6.36 -23.45
N ASN A 673 -8.80 6.85 -24.69
CA ASN A 673 -9.38 8.14 -25.09
C ASN A 673 -10.67 7.98 -25.91
N ILE A 674 -11.22 6.76 -26.02
CA ILE A 674 -12.54 6.54 -26.61
C ILE A 674 -13.60 7.27 -25.76
N PRO A 675 -14.62 7.91 -26.37
CA PRO A 675 -15.69 8.55 -25.63
C PRO A 675 -16.26 7.65 -24.54
N ARG A 676 -16.26 8.15 -23.30
CA ARG A 676 -16.61 7.37 -22.10
C ARG A 676 -17.98 6.70 -22.23
N VAL A 677 -18.95 7.36 -22.84
CA VAL A 677 -20.30 6.83 -23.07
C VAL A 677 -20.30 5.50 -23.84
N ILE A 678 -19.35 5.26 -24.75
CA ILE A 678 -19.27 4.00 -25.49
C ILE A 678 -18.80 2.88 -24.57
N GLN A 679 -17.82 3.13 -23.69
CA GLN A 679 -17.37 2.17 -22.69
C GLN A 679 -18.49 1.87 -21.68
N GLU A 680 -19.10 2.93 -21.14
CA GLU A 680 -20.19 2.83 -20.16
C GLU A 680 -21.41 2.12 -20.75
N LEU A 681 -21.70 2.25 -22.05
CA LEU A 681 -22.79 1.51 -22.69
C LEU A 681 -22.66 0.00 -22.47
N PHE A 682 -21.47 -0.59 -22.65
CA PHE A 682 -21.25 -2.02 -22.40
C PHE A 682 -21.40 -2.36 -20.92
N ILE A 683 -20.77 -1.57 -20.04
CA ILE A 683 -20.81 -1.77 -18.58
C ILE A 683 -22.25 -1.69 -18.06
N ARG A 684 -22.94 -0.57 -18.31
CA ARG A 684 -24.31 -0.32 -17.83
C ARG A 684 -25.34 -1.24 -18.45
N SER A 685 -25.14 -1.68 -19.69
CA SER A 685 -25.99 -2.70 -20.29
C SER A 685 -25.89 -4.04 -19.58
N GLY A 686 -24.77 -4.33 -18.93
CA GLY A 686 -24.52 -5.55 -18.15
C GLY A 686 -24.96 -5.47 -16.68
N GLU A 687 -25.42 -4.31 -16.21
CA GLU A 687 -25.76 -4.04 -14.81
C GLU A 687 -27.27 -3.76 -14.62
N VAL A 688 -28.10 -3.84 -15.66
CA VAL A 688 -29.52 -3.43 -15.58
C VAL A 688 -30.29 -4.20 -14.51
N SER A 689 -30.03 -5.50 -14.34
CA SER A 689 -30.69 -6.30 -13.31
C SER A 689 -30.28 -5.92 -11.87
N GLU A 690 -29.13 -5.27 -11.68
CA GLU A 690 -28.60 -4.85 -10.38
C GLU A 690 -28.85 -3.37 -10.10
N MET A 691 -28.69 -2.51 -11.12
CA MET A 691 -28.70 -1.04 -11.01
C MET A 691 -29.97 -0.39 -11.61
N GLY A 692 -30.77 -1.13 -12.37
CA GLY A 692 -31.99 -0.61 -13.01
C GLY A 692 -31.73 0.25 -14.26
N VAL A 693 -32.73 1.04 -14.66
CA VAL A 693 -32.72 1.77 -15.95
C VAL A 693 -31.84 3.02 -15.98
N ILE A 694 -31.56 3.65 -14.83
CA ILE A 694 -31.00 5.01 -14.81
C ILE A 694 -29.63 5.11 -15.48
N PRO A 695 -28.63 4.26 -15.15
CA PRO A 695 -27.30 4.38 -15.77
C PRO A 695 -27.33 4.10 -17.27
N LEU A 696 -28.05 3.06 -17.71
CA LEU A 696 -28.15 2.73 -19.13
C LEU A 696 -28.94 3.81 -19.91
N ARG A 697 -30.00 4.37 -19.32
CA ARG A 697 -30.78 5.46 -19.92
C ARG A 697 -29.90 6.70 -20.13
N ALA A 698 -29.04 7.04 -19.17
CA ALA A 698 -28.10 8.16 -19.30
C ALA A 698 -27.19 7.96 -20.53
N CYS A 699 -26.59 6.78 -20.69
CA CYS A 699 -25.76 6.48 -21.87
C CYS A 699 -26.55 6.59 -23.18
N LEU A 700 -27.77 6.06 -23.24
CA LEU A 700 -28.60 6.10 -24.44
C LEU A 700 -29.09 7.52 -24.78
N ILE A 701 -29.40 8.35 -23.78
CA ILE A 701 -29.75 9.77 -23.98
C ILE A 701 -28.54 10.54 -24.52
N GLU A 702 -27.37 10.37 -23.92
CA GLU A 702 -26.14 11.03 -24.39
C GLU A 702 -25.81 10.63 -25.84
N ILE A 703 -25.94 9.34 -26.18
CA ILE A 703 -25.76 8.84 -27.56
C ILE A 703 -26.81 9.45 -28.51
N PHE A 704 -28.07 9.55 -28.07
CA PHE A 704 -29.14 10.14 -28.88
C PHE A 704 -28.90 11.64 -29.15
N GLN A 705 -28.53 12.41 -28.13
CA GLN A 705 -28.29 13.86 -28.23
C GLN A 705 -27.03 14.18 -29.03
N ASN A 706 -25.98 13.37 -28.91
CA ASN A 706 -24.67 13.61 -29.53
C ASN A 706 -24.39 12.65 -30.70
N TRP A 707 -25.43 12.12 -31.36
CA TRP A 707 -25.32 11.05 -32.36
C TRP A 707 -24.27 11.32 -33.45
N ALA A 708 -24.33 12.50 -34.08
CA ALA A 708 -23.40 12.88 -35.13
C ALA A 708 -21.99 13.19 -34.58
N ASP A 709 -21.90 13.83 -33.41
CA ASP A 709 -20.63 14.22 -32.78
C ASP A 709 -19.84 13.01 -32.27
N LEU A 710 -20.55 11.95 -31.86
CA LEU A 710 -19.97 10.66 -31.51
C LEU A 710 -19.52 9.85 -32.74
N GLY A 711 -19.83 10.29 -33.96
CA GLY A 711 -19.37 9.67 -35.20
C GLY A 711 -20.30 8.58 -35.77
N PHE A 712 -21.54 8.48 -35.29
CA PHE A 712 -22.53 7.58 -35.89
C PHE A 712 -23.04 8.10 -37.24
N THR A 713 -23.45 7.18 -38.11
CA THR A 713 -24.02 7.50 -39.42
C THR A 713 -25.50 7.16 -39.48
N GLY A 714 -26.26 7.87 -40.33
CA GLY A 714 -27.71 7.70 -40.45
C GLY A 714 -28.48 8.29 -39.27
N SER A 715 -29.73 7.83 -39.09
CA SER A 715 -30.61 8.25 -37.99
C SER A 715 -30.50 7.32 -36.79
N CYS A 716 -30.56 7.87 -35.58
CA CYS A 716 -30.61 7.09 -34.34
C CYS A 716 -31.80 6.10 -34.36
N PRO A 717 -31.62 4.82 -34.01
CA PRO A 717 -32.67 3.79 -34.07
C PRO A 717 -33.70 3.89 -32.94
N PHE A 718 -33.53 4.85 -32.04
CA PHE A 718 -34.42 5.17 -30.93
C PHE A 718 -34.46 6.69 -30.73
N SER A 719 -35.46 7.16 -30.01
CA SER A 719 -35.66 8.57 -29.72
C SER A 719 -36.18 8.74 -28.30
N PHE A 720 -35.79 9.82 -27.64
CA PHE A 720 -36.34 10.25 -26.38
C PHE A 720 -37.10 11.56 -26.59
N THR A 721 -38.28 11.67 -26.00
CA THR A 721 -39.03 12.93 -25.95
C THR A 721 -38.41 13.88 -24.92
N GLU A 722 -38.74 15.17 -25.00
CA GLU A 722 -38.32 16.14 -23.98
C GLU A 722 -38.81 15.71 -22.58
N GLU A 723 -40.04 15.18 -22.49
CA GLU A 723 -40.60 14.67 -21.23
C GLU A 723 -39.83 13.46 -20.68
N ASP A 724 -39.33 12.56 -21.56
CA ASP A 724 -38.48 11.43 -21.15
C ASP A 724 -37.16 11.92 -20.54
N ILE A 725 -36.55 12.94 -21.14
CA ILE A 725 -35.28 13.53 -20.70
C ILE A 725 -35.48 14.27 -19.37
N GLU A 726 -36.49 15.13 -19.26
CA GLU A 726 -36.82 15.82 -18.00
C GLU A 726 -37.15 14.84 -16.87
N THR A 727 -37.83 13.74 -17.19
CA THR A 727 -38.10 12.69 -16.21
C THR A 727 -36.83 11.96 -15.79
N HIS A 728 -35.95 11.65 -16.74
CA HIS A 728 -34.65 11.06 -16.45
C HIS A 728 -33.79 11.99 -15.58
N GLU A 729 -33.69 13.29 -15.89
CA GLU A 729 -32.91 14.26 -15.12
C GLU A 729 -33.35 14.31 -13.65
N ARG A 730 -34.66 14.32 -13.39
CA ARG A 730 -35.20 14.26 -12.01
C ARG A 730 -34.81 12.97 -11.29
N GLN A 731 -34.92 11.83 -11.96
CA GLN A 731 -34.57 10.52 -11.39
C GLN A 731 -33.06 10.35 -11.21
N PHE A 732 -32.25 10.95 -12.09
CA PHE A 732 -30.81 10.89 -12.06
C PHE A 732 -30.25 11.61 -10.83
N VAL A 733 -30.87 12.71 -10.39
CA VAL A 733 -30.50 13.40 -9.14
C VAL A 733 -30.60 12.47 -7.93
N GLU A 734 -31.66 11.67 -7.83
CA GLU A 734 -31.82 10.71 -6.72
C GLU A 734 -30.78 9.59 -6.79
N TYR A 735 -30.51 9.08 -7.99
CA TYR A 735 -29.48 8.07 -8.22
C TYR A 735 -28.08 8.60 -7.88
N GLN A 736 -27.76 9.83 -8.29
CA GLN A 736 -26.48 10.47 -8.00
C GLN A 736 -26.29 10.70 -6.51
N ALA A 737 -27.32 11.21 -5.82
CA ALA A 737 -27.28 11.37 -4.36
C ALA A 737 -27.07 10.03 -3.65
N TRP A 738 -27.71 8.95 -4.11
CA TRP A 738 -27.45 7.61 -3.60
C TRP A 738 -26.01 7.17 -3.86
N HIS A 739 -25.49 7.34 -5.08
CA HIS A 739 -24.13 6.95 -5.44
C HIS A 739 -23.06 7.72 -4.66
N GLU A 740 -23.24 9.02 -4.44
CA GLU A 740 -22.35 9.86 -3.64
C GLU A 740 -22.26 9.37 -2.19
N VAL A 741 -23.38 8.95 -1.59
CA VAL A 741 -23.38 8.37 -0.23
C VAL A 741 -22.61 7.04 -0.19
N GLN A 742 -22.75 6.21 -1.23
CA GLN A 742 -22.02 4.94 -1.33
C GLN A 742 -20.51 5.18 -1.42
N HIS A 743 -20.09 6.14 -2.26
CA HIS A 743 -18.69 6.53 -2.42
C HIS A 743 -18.11 7.11 -1.13
N LEU A 744 -18.82 8.05 -0.49
CA LEU A 744 -18.41 8.66 0.77
C LEU A 744 -18.21 7.60 1.86
N ALA A 745 -19.13 6.63 1.97
CA ALA A 745 -19.01 5.55 2.94
C ALA A 745 -17.76 4.69 2.68
N GLN A 746 -17.48 4.35 1.42
CA GLN A 746 -16.28 3.58 1.04
C GLN A 746 -14.98 4.32 1.39
N GLU A 747 -14.90 5.62 1.06
CA GLU A 747 -13.73 6.46 1.35
C GLU A 747 -13.51 6.64 2.85
N CYS A 748 -14.56 6.99 3.61
CA CYS A 748 -14.44 7.23 5.05
C CYS A 748 -14.11 5.96 5.83
N LEU A 749 -14.55 4.79 5.36
CA LEU A 749 -14.34 3.51 6.03
C LEU A 749 -13.11 2.75 5.51
N ASP A 750 -12.46 3.22 4.44
CA ASP A 750 -11.34 2.57 3.77
C ASP A 750 -11.70 1.12 3.39
N THR A 751 -12.77 0.99 2.59
CA THR A 751 -13.38 -0.30 2.23
C THR A 751 -13.87 -0.30 0.78
N ASP A 752 -14.13 -1.49 0.23
CA ASP A 752 -14.65 -1.66 -1.13
C ASP A 752 -16.19 -1.76 -1.17
N THR A 753 -16.75 -2.02 -2.35
CA THR A 753 -18.21 -2.19 -2.54
C THR A 753 -18.79 -3.39 -1.79
N GLU A 754 -17.97 -4.37 -1.40
CA GLU A 754 -18.40 -5.52 -0.60
C GLU A 754 -18.23 -5.29 0.91
N GLY A 755 -17.69 -4.13 1.31
CA GLY A 755 -17.41 -3.80 2.70
C GLY A 755 -16.18 -4.54 3.24
N TRP A 756 -15.23 -4.94 2.38
CA TRP A 756 -14.01 -5.63 2.80
C TRP A 756 -13.08 -4.75 3.65
N ILE A 757 -12.57 -5.32 4.75
CA ILE A 757 -11.65 -4.67 5.70
C ILE A 757 -10.38 -5.52 5.84
N SER A 758 -9.23 -4.86 5.73
CA SER A 758 -7.91 -5.49 5.91
C SER A 758 -7.79 -6.20 7.27
N PRO A 759 -7.16 -7.39 7.34
CA PRO A 759 -6.93 -8.09 8.60
C PRO A 759 -5.97 -7.34 9.55
N GLU A 760 -5.26 -6.31 9.08
CA GLU A 760 -4.41 -5.44 9.90
C GLU A 760 -5.22 -4.41 10.70
N LEU A 761 -6.50 -4.21 10.36
CA LEU A 761 -7.40 -3.23 10.98
C LEU A 761 -8.36 -3.93 11.96
N ASP A 762 -8.70 -3.25 13.05
CA ASP A 762 -9.68 -3.77 14.02
C ASP A 762 -11.11 -3.66 13.44
N ILE A 763 -11.71 -4.81 13.17
CA ILE A 763 -13.07 -4.90 12.61
C ILE A 763 -14.14 -4.33 13.53
N GLU A 764 -14.00 -4.47 14.85
CA GLU A 764 -14.99 -3.93 15.79
C GLU A 764 -14.92 -2.40 15.85
N GLU A 765 -13.72 -1.85 15.72
CA GLU A 765 -13.50 -0.42 15.55
C GLU A 765 -14.06 0.09 14.22
N LYS A 766 -13.85 -0.62 13.11
CA LYS A 766 -14.45 -0.27 11.80
C LYS A 766 -15.98 -0.34 11.82
N ARG A 767 -16.57 -1.35 12.47
CA ARG A 767 -18.02 -1.44 12.71
C ARG A 767 -18.53 -0.28 13.57
N ARG A 768 -17.76 0.14 14.59
CA ARG A 768 -18.09 1.33 15.39
C ARG A 768 -18.07 2.59 14.54
N GLN A 769 -17.03 2.81 13.74
CA GLN A 769 -16.92 3.95 12.81
C GLN A 769 -18.07 3.96 11.81
N ASN A 770 -18.44 2.80 11.28
CA ASN A 770 -19.59 2.64 10.39
C ASN A 770 -20.90 3.11 11.05
N ARG A 771 -21.17 2.69 12.30
CA ARG A 771 -22.35 3.15 13.05
C ARG A 771 -22.33 4.65 13.33
N GLU A 772 -21.17 5.23 13.63
CA GLU A 772 -21.01 6.67 13.89
C GLU A 772 -21.20 7.50 12.62
N LEU A 773 -20.61 7.08 11.50
CA LEU A 773 -20.80 7.72 10.20
C LEU A 773 -22.25 7.66 9.77
N LEU A 774 -22.91 6.51 9.94
CA LEU A 774 -24.35 6.38 9.70
C LEU A 774 -25.17 7.31 10.60
N ALA A 775 -24.85 7.41 11.89
CA ALA A 775 -25.55 8.31 12.80
C ALA A 775 -25.38 9.78 12.40
N MET A 776 -24.15 10.22 12.11
CA MET A 776 -23.87 11.56 11.61
C MET A 776 -24.58 11.85 10.28
N PHE A 777 -24.61 10.86 9.37
CA PHE A 777 -25.34 10.98 8.11
C PHE A 777 -26.85 11.15 8.34
N ILE A 778 -27.45 10.35 9.23
CA ILE A 778 -28.86 10.48 9.59
C ILE A 778 -29.15 11.84 10.23
N GLU A 779 -28.30 12.29 11.16
CA GLU A 779 -28.45 13.60 11.82
C GLU A 779 -28.38 14.76 10.83
N ARG A 780 -27.44 14.71 9.89
CA ARG A 780 -27.31 15.73 8.84
C ARG A 780 -28.50 15.72 7.86
N MET A 781 -29.16 14.57 7.71
CA MET A 781 -30.36 14.40 6.89
C MET A 781 -31.67 14.57 7.69
N ALA A 782 -31.58 14.90 8.99
CA ALA A 782 -32.70 14.83 9.94
C ALA A 782 -33.77 15.92 9.77
N ASP A 783 -33.58 16.86 8.83
CA ASP A 783 -34.57 17.90 8.59
C ASP A 783 -35.84 17.40 7.86
N GLU A 784 -35.90 16.16 7.33
CA GLU A 784 -37.18 15.50 6.94
C GLU A 784 -37.10 13.99 6.52
N LYS A 785 -35.91 13.32 6.51
CA LYS A 785 -35.70 12.05 5.77
C LYS A 785 -35.03 10.88 6.53
N SER A 786 -35.23 10.71 7.83
CA SER A 786 -34.46 9.71 8.62
C SER A 786 -34.60 8.23 8.20
N PRO A 787 -35.77 7.71 7.77
CA PRO A 787 -35.88 6.32 7.30
C PRO A 787 -35.32 6.11 5.88
N GLU A 788 -35.24 7.18 5.10
CA GLU A 788 -34.68 7.19 3.75
C GLU A 788 -33.15 7.24 3.83
N ALA A 789 -32.59 8.08 4.71
CA ALA A 789 -31.16 8.14 4.97
C ALA A 789 -30.57 6.77 5.34
N ARG A 790 -31.25 6.00 6.20
CA ARG A 790 -30.81 4.62 6.53
C ARG A 790 -30.74 3.71 5.31
N ARG A 791 -31.70 3.80 4.39
CA ARG A 791 -31.70 2.96 3.18
C ARG A 791 -30.59 3.37 2.20
N MET A 792 -30.04 4.59 2.30
CA MET A 792 -28.99 5.08 1.38
C MET A 792 -27.63 4.52 1.73
N TRP A 793 -27.47 4.10 2.99
CA TRP A 793 -26.20 3.65 3.52
C TRP A 793 -25.86 2.23 3.02
N PRO A 794 -24.66 2.00 2.44
CA PRO A 794 -24.28 0.69 1.90
C PRO A 794 -24.11 -0.39 2.96
N PHE A 795 -23.63 -0.02 4.15
CA PHE A 795 -23.14 -0.97 5.13
C PHE A 795 -24.02 -0.99 6.38
N LEU A 796 -25.27 -1.45 6.25
CA LEU A 796 -26.15 -1.60 7.40
C LEU A 796 -25.79 -2.88 8.17
N ASP A 797 -25.55 -2.75 9.48
CA ASP A 797 -25.36 -3.92 10.35
C ASP A 797 -26.63 -4.81 10.29
N ASP A 798 -26.44 -6.10 9.96
CA ASP A 798 -27.45 -7.13 10.23
C ASP A 798 -27.53 -7.29 11.75
N GLY A 799 -28.50 -6.62 12.38
CA GLY A 799 -28.60 -6.47 13.83
C GLY A 799 -28.54 -7.75 14.67
#